data_AF-A0A819FJK7-F1
#
_entry.id   AF-A0A819FJK7-F1
#
_cell.length_a   1.000
_cell.length_b   1.000
_cell.length_c   1.000
_cell.angle_alpha   90.00
_cell.angle_beta   90.00
_cell.angle_gamma   90.00
#
_symmetry.space_group_name_H-M   'P 1'
#
loop_
_entity.id
_entity.type
_entity.pdbx_description
1 polymer ?
#
loop_
_entity_poly.entity_id
_entity_poly.type
_entity_poly.pdbx_seq_one_letter_code
_entity_poly.pdbx_strand_id
1 'polypeptide(L)'
;MLTPLLDRAVIPDLKKLIDYWKIHERIAHIRQGSINVLRHLQGQTTNEPSSPLNAAPDITQEPSGATCYEGYENYCINYSQRYSDDALKLIAQYSSSAELLAFVHSLNENEGDSLLEAANDFDETLTDTKTMVDFAVLKTFIDRAYANIKRAKRKTTATPLSLEDVIAAFQTLMNEPEFKNILECFEPCSKSLESIKRIHADSTNKGQSKRKRIFDIMADSSFTFIHESINVSGHVDDRFDVKSQKQSMRYDDLSELRDRARLIEYSNNKIKNETDREIEELHMFVILVDTIETILSILTSLYMAGHPYVLEFLASRKVFECKKGDYYDLIEFNSKLDTLLQEWESHLCTMYKKYINLTYFSRQQIWTIEESLYNKIDESVTHAGYHLLKFIGIESKLIPIRYLSERSTDPMVRLENVSRILTTQHPMSDVTVLLDSDNQFIKPVYLVETTDEGILRAILSLFQLGKELPRVNHLFYCTDKTSWFETRAFIYRCFYSQTLQQLIRPELLSPLIQDRFVGLLTELFTSKPKRNFQMSIITTSQTGHWRLLNGLRTLQIVYSVHDQEMLGKEELENTIQKLLGNNDAWVTSQISGLGKSTYIRDEILRMNKHYIKFPIGGEMSADILAERLRNQGAQLASSTAALHIDIGTIENAQQLNELLYCLLLFRSFRFGQEAIYVPPDVPIYIELDASPHTSNLQERMVILKYLKKKHLNSIDLNLLKVNTWPEFHGVIAYLQAIKKGEINGKDINPEQFENELKQKRFSVNTCLELMEEYFIQNQNMEFLTWTKLSIFIDVYYKLFLGFSRCGYFLAEFTRGSQLRIDILQTLLKSSDQFTSVSVEAVRNSQRSVNESNISLSEAVVRWDTIKPFTVVFTDTDVPLFVYKKVQDVPRSLVAEFESYKRITGSTDLLLPNFDALTHVQFFLKLVKLSKKYDNKPICKNCFHQYEHTVEQCTECNTPDTLLHPVKAKSQDIETILENMGRKLEATYVLTPDNYIKMLLIYLRVQSGVPVLIMGETGKIILRLRRLFAKVCLK
;
A
#
# COMPACT_ATOMS: atom_id res chain seq x y z
N MET A 1 48.18 5.66 -59.51
CA MET A 1 47.98 6.02 -60.94
C MET A 1 48.72 7.30 -61.38
N LEU A 2 49.52 7.98 -60.54
CA LEU A 2 50.30 9.19 -60.94
C LEU A 2 51.83 8.99 -61.00
N THR A 3 52.32 7.80 -60.65
CA THR A 3 53.76 7.52 -60.51
C THR A 3 54.60 7.62 -61.80
N PRO A 4 54.08 7.43 -63.03
CA PRO A 4 54.88 7.61 -64.26
C PRO A 4 54.93 9.06 -64.78
N LEU A 5 54.15 9.99 -64.20
CA LEU A 5 53.96 11.37 -64.70
C LEU A 5 54.66 12.44 -63.84
N LEU A 6 55.38 12.02 -62.80
CA LEU A 6 56.06 12.93 -61.88
C LEU A 6 57.57 12.72 -61.96
N ASP A 7 58.30 13.78 -62.31
CA ASP A 7 59.74 13.82 -62.19
C ASP A 7 60.14 13.46 -60.75
N ARG A 8 61.15 12.60 -60.55
CA ARG A 8 61.58 12.14 -59.22
C ARG A 8 61.96 13.33 -58.31
N ALA A 9 62.31 14.47 -58.91
CA ALA A 9 62.58 15.72 -58.21
C ALA A 9 61.33 16.37 -57.55
N VAL A 10 60.12 16.13 -58.06
CA VAL A 10 58.87 16.80 -57.60
C VAL A 10 58.12 15.96 -56.55
N ILE A 11 58.43 14.67 -56.44
CA ILE A 11 57.80 13.74 -55.47
C ILE A 11 57.92 14.23 -54.00
N PRO A 12 59.07 14.75 -53.52
CA PRO A 12 59.19 15.29 -52.16
C PRO A 12 58.23 16.46 -51.89
N ASP A 13 58.03 17.34 -52.88
CA ASP A 13 57.21 18.54 -52.74
C ASP A 13 55.72 18.22 -52.75
N LEU A 14 55.31 17.29 -53.62
CA LEU A 14 53.96 16.71 -53.60
C LEU A 14 53.66 15.98 -52.30
N LYS A 15 54.66 15.28 -51.72
CA LYS A 15 54.50 14.61 -50.42
C LYS A 15 54.28 15.63 -49.29
N LYS A 16 55.06 16.72 -49.25
CA LYS A 16 54.87 17.81 -48.27
C LYS A 16 53.51 18.50 -48.43
N LEU A 17 53.04 18.69 -49.66
CA LEU A 17 51.70 19.21 -49.94
C LEU A 17 50.58 18.29 -49.44
N ILE A 18 50.70 16.99 -49.69
CA ILE A 18 49.76 15.99 -49.18
C ILE A 18 49.78 15.97 -47.65
N ASP A 19 50.97 16.01 -47.05
CA ASP A 19 51.12 15.98 -45.60
C ASP A 19 50.59 17.26 -44.95
N TYR A 20 50.73 18.44 -45.58
CA TYR A 20 50.04 19.67 -45.17
C TYR A 20 48.53 19.45 -45.07
N TRP A 21 47.89 19.02 -46.16
CA TRP A 21 46.44 18.85 -46.21
C TRP A 21 45.91 17.80 -45.23
N LYS A 22 46.71 16.78 -44.88
CA LYS A 22 46.34 15.81 -43.84
C LYS A 22 46.23 16.43 -42.45
N ILE A 23 47.00 17.47 -42.14
CA ILE A 23 47.06 18.06 -40.79
C ILE A 23 46.80 19.57 -40.76
N HIS A 24 46.28 20.16 -41.84
CA HIS A 24 46.14 21.60 -42.00
C HIS A 24 45.24 22.25 -40.92
N GLU A 25 44.12 21.62 -40.55
CA GLU A 25 43.29 22.05 -39.42
C GLU A 25 44.07 22.05 -38.10
N ARG A 26 44.87 21.01 -37.86
CA ARG A 26 45.71 20.91 -36.68
C ARG A 26 46.76 22.03 -36.66
N ILE A 27 47.39 22.33 -37.79
CA ILE A 27 48.35 23.45 -37.93
C ILE A 27 47.65 24.78 -37.62
N ALA A 28 46.44 24.99 -38.14
CA ALA A 28 45.64 26.19 -37.87
C ALA A 28 45.29 26.33 -36.38
N HIS A 29 44.86 25.24 -35.73
CA HIS A 29 44.58 25.24 -34.29
C HIS A 29 45.83 25.47 -33.43
N ILE A 30 46.99 24.88 -33.78
CA ILE A 30 48.26 25.13 -33.08
C ILE A 30 48.65 26.61 -33.18
N ARG A 31 48.54 27.19 -34.37
CA ARG A 31 48.84 28.62 -34.59
C ARG A 31 47.92 29.50 -33.75
N GLN A 32 46.61 29.32 -33.91
CA GLN A 32 45.63 30.14 -33.20
C GLN A 32 45.69 29.92 -31.69
N GLY A 33 45.96 28.70 -31.25
CA GLY A 33 46.11 28.34 -29.85
C GLY A 33 47.35 28.98 -29.22
N SER A 34 48.47 29.02 -29.95
CA SER A 34 49.69 29.74 -29.54
C SER A 34 49.42 31.24 -29.33
N ILE A 35 48.63 31.84 -30.23
CA ILE A 35 48.21 33.24 -30.11
C ILE A 35 47.30 33.43 -28.90
N ASN A 36 46.30 32.55 -28.73
CA ASN A 36 45.31 32.65 -27.65
C ASN A 36 45.96 32.53 -26.25
N VAL A 37 46.86 31.56 -26.05
CA VAL A 37 47.53 31.35 -24.76
C VAL A 37 48.48 32.50 -24.43
N LEU A 38 49.26 32.99 -25.41
CA LEU A 38 50.17 34.12 -25.21
C LEU A 38 49.40 35.41 -24.93
N ARG A 39 48.30 35.67 -25.67
CA ARG A 39 47.43 36.84 -25.44
C ARG A 39 46.83 36.82 -24.03
N HIS A 40 46.38 35.65 -23.56
CA HIS A 40 45.84 35.50 -22.22
C HIS A 40 46.89 35.81 -21.14
N LEU A 41 48.12 35.31 -21.32
CA LEU A 41 49.21 35.46 -20.33
C LEU A 41 49.92 36.82 -20.36
N GLN A 42 49.91 37.53 -21.50
CA GLN A 42 50.59 38.82 -21.67
C GLN A 42 49.68 40.04 -21.48
N GLY A 43 48.35 39.86 -21.45
CA GLY A 43 47.37 40.96 -21.45
C GLY A 43 47.22 41.59 -22.84
N GLN A 44 46.05 42.14 -23.15
CA GLN A 44 45.60 42.56 -24.50
C GLN A 44 46.40 43.70 -25.18
N THR A 45 47.63 44.02 -24.76
CA THR A 45 48.34 45.25 -25.14
C THR A 45 49.51 45.07 -26.11
N THR A 46 49.50 44.04 -26.96
CA THR A 46 50.49 43.94 -28.04
C THR A 46 49.82 43.67 -29.39
N ASN A 47 50.04 44.61 -30.32
CA ASN A 47 49.85 44.40 -31.75
C ASN A 47 50.51 43.07 -32.15
N GLU A 48 49.84 42.35 -33.06
CA GLU A 48 50.13 41.00 -33.52
C GLU A 48 51.57 40.52 -33.26
N PRO A 49 51.77 39.40 -32.53
CA PRO A 49 53.10 38.83 -32.41
C PRO A 49 53.60 38.53 -33.82
N SER A 50 54.68 39.22 -34.23
CA SER A 50 55.38 39.03 -35.49
C SER A 50 56.03 37.64 -35.49
N SER A 51 55.21 36.61 -35.69
CA SER A 51 55.60 35.22 -35.84
C SER A 51 55.49 34.86 -37.32
N PRO A 52 56.45 34.10 -37.91
CA PRO A 52 56.53 33.85 -39.36
C PRO A 52 55.36 33.07 -39.98
N LEU A 53 54.30 32.79 -39.22
CA LEU A 53 53.11 32.06 -39.65
C LEU A 53 51.93 32.95 -40.03
N ASN A 54 52.08 34.29 -40.06
CA ASN A 54 51.09 35.18 -40.66
C ASN A 54 50.86 34.99 -42.17
N ALA A 55 51.63 34.11 -42.81
CA ALA A 55 51.52 33.75 -44.22
C ALA A 55 50.92 32.34 -44.49
N ALA A 56 50.26 31.70 -43.53
CA ALA A 56 49.40 30.55 -43.85
C ALA A 56 48.01 31.05 -44.29
N PRO A 57 47.54 30.66 -45.50
CA PRO A 57 46.35 31.23 -46.11
C PRO A 57 45.10 30.81 -45.35
N ASP A 58 44.13 31.72 -45.27
CA ASP A 58 42.78 31.42 -44.79
C ASP A 58 42.18 30.35 -45.71
N ILE A 59 41.79 29.19 -45.16
CA ILE A 59 41.35 28.01 -45.92
C ILE A 59 40.04 28.31 -46.70
N THR A 60 39.38 29.42 -46.40
CA THR A 60 38.24 29.95 -47.16
C THR A 60 38.61 30.48 -48.55
N GLN A 61 39.90 30.74 -48.83
CA GLN A 61 40.41 31.14 -50.14
C GLN A 61 41.35 30.06 -50.67
N GLU A 62 41.06 29.51 -51.87
CA GLU A 62 41.83 28.43 -52.51
C GLU A 62 43.34 28.71 -52.48
N PRO A 63 44.11 28.09 -51.58
CA PRO A 63 45.51 28.47 -51.41
C PRO A 63 46.36 27.82 -52.49
N SER A 64 47.29 28.60 -53.06
CA SER A 64 48.21 28.06 -54.07
C SER A 64 49.07 26.94 -53.46
N GLY A 65 49.46 25.95 -54.29
CA GLY A 65 50.32 24.85 -53.84
C GLY A 65 51.65 25.30 -53.24
N ALA A 66 52.21 26.43 -53.69
CA ALA A 66 53.41 27.03 -53.09
C ALA A 66 53.17 27.49 -51.64
N THR A 67 52.01 28.10 -51.38
CA THR A 67 51.65 28.61 -50.05
C THR A 67 51.41 27.49 -49.04
N CYS A 68 50.76 26.40 -49.46
CA CYS A 68 50.58 25.21 -48.60
C CYS A 68 51.93 24.53 -48.29
N TYR A 69 52.83 24.47 -49.27
CA TYR A 69 54.17 23.93 -49.10
C TYR A 69 54.98 24.76 -48.09
N GLU A 70 55.04 26.08 -48.27
CA GLU A 70 55.72 27.00 -47.35
C GLU A 70 55.10 26.96 -45.94
N GLY A 71 53.77 26.88 -45.85
CA GLY A 71 53.05 26.74 -44.58
C GLY A 71 53.44 25.47 -43.83
N TYR A 72 53.61 24.34 -44.52
CA TYR A 72 54.05 23.08 -43.94
C TYR A 72 55.52 23.07 -43.53
N GLU A 73 56.41 23.65 -44.35
CA GLU A 73 57.82 23.79 -43.97
C GLU A 73 57.99 24.69 -42.75
N ASN A 74 57.26 25.81 -42.69
CA ASN A 74 57.26 26.69 -41.55
C ASN A 74 56.72 26.02 -40.28
N TYR A 75 55.66 25.21 -40.40
CA TYR A 75 55.18 24.38 -39.29
C TYR A 75 56.26 23.39 -38.83
N CYS A 76 56.97 22.77 -39.76
CA CYS A 76 58.01 21.81 -39.41
C CYS A 76 59.19 22.47 -38.67
N ILE A 77 59.72 23.57 -39.21
CA ILE A 77 60.90 24.27 -38.66
C ILE A 77 60.60 24.93 -37.31
N ASN A 78 59.40 25.51 -37.16
CA ASN A 78 59.08 26.33 -35.98
C ASN A 78 58.32 25.56 -34.90
N TYR A 79 57.68 24.42 -35.23
CA TYR A 79 56.85 23.67 -34.28
C TYR A 79 57.21 22.18 -34.22
N SER A 80 56.98 21.39 -35.27
CA SER A 80 57.04 19.92 -35.16
C SER A 80 58.45 19.36 -34.95
N GLN A 81 59.50 20.06 -35.39
CA GLN A 81 60.90 19.69 -35.11
C GLN A 81 61.38 20.20 -33.74
N ARG A 82 60.69 21.18 -33.14
CA ARG A 82 61.11 21.83 -31.89
C ARG A 82 60.39 21.32 -30.65
N TYR A 83 59.12 20.96 -30.79
CA TYR A 83 58.26 20.62 -29.65
C TYR A 83 57.68 19.20 -29.81
N SER A 84 57.37 18.57 -28.67
CA SER A 84 56.74 17.26 -28.66
C SER A 84 55.31 17.34 -29.24
N ASP A 85 54.88 16.24 -29.85
CA ASP A 85 53.55 16.11 -30.45
C ASP A 85 52.44 16.43 -29.44
N ASP A 86 52.59 16.00 -28.19
CA ASP A 86 51.62 16.21 -27.11
C ASP A 86 51.57 17.65 -26.62
N ALA A 87 52.72 18.34 -26.57
CA ALA A 87 52.74 19.78 -26.28
C ALA A 87 52.02 20.56 -27.39
N LEU A 88 52.20 20.18 -28.65
CA LEU A 88 51.51 20.77 -29.78
C LEU A 88 50.00 20.47 -29.75
N LYS A 89 49.58 19.26 -29.35
CA LYS A 89 48.15 18.95 -29.14
C LYS A 89 47.55 19.82 -28.04
N LEU A 90 48.25 20.02 -26.93
CA LEU A 90 47.78 20.87 -25.85
C LEU A 90 47.63 22.33 -26.30
N ILE A 91 48.63 22.85 -27.04
CA ILE A 91 48.55 24.19 -27.61
C ILE A 91 47.39 24.31 -28.59
N ALA A 92 47.10 23.28 -29.39
CA ALA A 92 45.94 23.27 -30.27
C ALA A 92 44.60 23.42 -29.50
N GLN A 93 44.50 22.87 -28.28
CA GLN A 93 43.29 22.97 -27.44
C GLN A 93 42.94 24.41 -27.05
N TYR A 94 43.94 25.30 -26.97
CA TYR A 94 43.71 26.74 -26.76
C TYR A 94 42.98 27.43 -27.91
N SER A 95 42.85 26.76 -29.06
CA SER A 95 41.98 27.16 -30.17
C SER A 95 40.71 26.31 -30.23
N SER A 96 40.84 24.97 -30.23
CA SER A 96 39.69 24.07 -30.45
C SER A 96 38.72 23.97 -29.27
N SER A 97 39.17 24.26 -28.05
CA SER A 97 38.36 24.24 -26.81
C SER A 97 38.28 25.63 -26.16
N ALA A 98 38.23 26.69 -26.97
CA ALA A 98 38.31 28.07 -26.49
C ALA A 98 37.20 28.46 -25.49
N GLU A 99 35.97 27.98 -25.66
CA GLU A 99 34.85 28.25 -24.74
C GLU A 99 35.04 27.58 -23.37
N LEU A 100 35.51 26.32 -23.36
CA LEU A 100 35.85 25.61 -22.14
C LEU A 100 36.95 26.35 -21.38
N LEU A 101 38.03 26.72 -22.07
CA LEU A 101 39.14 27.44 -21.45
C LEU A 101 38.76 28.84 -21.00
N ALA A 102 37.88 29.55 -21.72
CA ALA A 102 37.34 30.83 -21.28
C ALA A 102 36.56 30.69 -19.98
N PHE A 103 35.76 29.64 -19.84
CA PHE A 103 35.05 29.34 -18.59
C PHE A 103 36.02 28.96 -17.46
N VAL A 104 36.98 28.06 -17.71
CA VAL A 104 38.05 27.70 -16.75
C VAL A 104 38.79 28.94 -16.26
N HIS A 105 39.10 29.90 -17.14
CA HIS A 105 39.76 31.15 -16.76
C HIS A 105 38.84 32.13 -16.01
N SER A 106 37.52 32.00 -16.13
CA SER A 106 36.57 32.80 -15.36
C SER A 106 36.42 32.34 -13.91
N LEU A 107 36.83 31.10 -13.62
CA LEU A 107 36.74 30.50 -12.30
C LEU A 107 37.94 30.85 -11.42
N ASN A 108 37.68 31.16 -10.16
CA ASN A 108 38.71 31.37 -9.15
C ASN A 108 39.40 30.04 -8.76
N GLU A 109 40.55 30.10 -8.06
CA GLU A 109 41.33 28.92 -7.66
C GLU A 109 40.52 27.87 -6.87
N ASN A 110 39.47 28.28 -6.14
CA ASN A 110 38.67 27.41 -5.26
C ASN A 110 37.33 26.93 -5.86
N GLU A 111 36.92 27.46 -7.01
CA GLU A 111 35.60 27.17 -7.61
C GLU A 111 35.59 25.84 -8.39
N GLY A 112 36.77 25.34 -8.79
CA GLY A 112 36.92 24.02 -9.42
C GLY A 112 36.62 22.85 -8.46
N ASP A 113 37.09 22.93 -7.22
CA ASP A 113 36.83 21.91 -6.19
C ASP A 113 35.38 21.97 -5.69
N SER A 114 34.81 23.18 -5.60
CA SER A 114 33.40 23.39 -5.24
C SER A 114 32.42 22.77 -6.25
N LEU A 115 32.80 22.75 -7.53
CA LEU A 115 32.06 22.09 -8.60
C LEU A 115 32.12 20.56 -8.50
N LEU A 116 33.26 20.00 -8.07
CA LEU A 116 33.42 18.56 -7.85
C LEU A 116 32.57 18.07 -6.66
N GLU A 117 32.48 18.85 -5.58
CA GLU A 117 31.61 18.53 -4.44
C GLU A 117 30.13 18.62 -4.80
N ALA A 118 29.74 19.68 -5.54
CA ALA A 118 28.36 19.85 -5.99
C ALA A 118 27.89 18.71 -6.91
N ALA A 119 28.80 18.10 -7.70
CA ALA A 119 28.47 16.99 -8.58
C ALA A 119 27.99 15.73 -7.86
N ASN A 120 28.35 15.53 -6.59
CA ASN A 120 27.87 14.38 -5.79
C ASN A 120 26.38 14.50 -5.42
N ASP A 121 25.83 15.72 -5.42
CA ASP A 121 24.43 16.00 -5.05
C ASP A 121 23.45 15.91 -6.24
N PHE A 122 23.96 15.82 -7.48
CA PHE A 122 23.13 15.74 -8.68
C PHE A 122 23.00 14.28 -9.16
N ASP A 123 21.75 13.81 -9.17
CA ASP A 123 21.31 12.47 -9.60
C ASP A 123 21.88 12.04 -10.97
N GLU A 124 22.02 10.71 -11.19
CA GLU A 124 22.71 9.98 -12.28
C GLU A 124 22.36 10.35 -13.75
N THR A 125 21.58 11.40 -14.01
CA THR A 125 20.94 11.64 -15.32
C THR A 125 21.46 12.84 -16.12
N LEU A 126 22.40 13.66 -15.60
CA LEU A 126 22.79 14.89 -16.32
C LEU A 126 24.30 15.06 -16.64
N THR A 127 25.24 14.42 -15.93
CA THR A 127 26.68 14.38 -16.29
C THR A 127 27.39 13.19 -15.64
N ASP A 128 28.28 12.52 -16.37
CA ASP A 128 29.14 11.45 -15.82
C ASP A 128 30.07 12.01 -14.74
N THR A 129 30.08 11.43 -13.54
CA THR A 129 30.97 11.79 -12.42
C THR A 129 32.44 11.88 -12.86
N LYS A 130 32.83 11.04 -13.83
CA LYS A 130 34.16 11.08 -14.46
C LYS A 130 34.45 12.42 -15.15
N THR A 131 33.46 13.02 -15.81
CA THR A 131 33.63 14.30 -16.53
C THR A 131 33.87 15.46 -15.57
N MET A 132 33.29 15.43 -14.38
CA MET A 132 33.52 16.45 -13.34
C MET A 132 34.91 16.32 -12.72
N VAL A 133 35.38 15.08 -12.50
CA VAL A 133 36.76 14.80 -12.10
C VAL A 133 37.74 15.29 -13.17
N ASP A 134 37.48 14.98 -14.45
CA ASP A 134 38.30 15.43 -15.57
C ASP A 134 38.37 16.97 -15.65
N PHE A 135 37.26 17.67 -15.37
CA PHE A 135 37.22 19.14 -15.33
C PHE A 135 38.08 19.72 -14.19
N ALA A 136 38.01 19.12 -12.99
CA ALA A 136 38.82 19.53 -11.84
C ALA A 136 40.32 19.34 -12.10
N VAL A 137 40.71 18.21 -12.69
CA VAL A 137 42.10 17.94 -13.13
C VAL A 137 42.56 18.98 -14.15
N LEU A 138 41.69 19.34 -15.10
CA LEU A 138 41.99 20.33 -16.14
C LEU A 138 42.23 21.74 -15.59
N LYS A 139 41.39 22.19 -14.65
CA LYS A 139 41.56 23.47 -13.96
C LYS A 139 42.87 23.49 -13.16
N THR A 140 43.13 22.45 -12.39
CA THR A 140 44.33 22.32 -11.55
C THR A 140 45.61 22.35 -12.38
N PHE A 141 45.61 21.66 -13.52
CA PHE A 141 46.74 21.69 -14.46
C PHE A 141 47.02 23.10 -14.98
N ILE A 142 45.99 23.81 -15.43
CA ILE A 142 46.12 25.16 -16.01
C ILE A 142 46.60 26.16 -14.97
N ASP A 143 46.03 26.14 -13.76
CA ASP A 143 46.44 27.04 -12.67
C ASP A 143 47.91 26.82 -12.29
N ARG A 144 48.33 25.55 -12.14
CA ARG A 144 49.72 25.19 -11.82
C ARG A 144 50.66 25.60 -12.94
N ALA A 145 50.27 25.42 -14.20
CA ALA A 145 51.06 25.85 -15.35
C ALA A 145 51.27 27.36 -15.34
N TYR A 146 50.21 28.13 -15.09
CA TYR A 146 50.28 29.59 -15.07
C TYR A 146 51.05 30.11 -13.86
N ALA A 147 50.94 29.46 -12.71
CA ALA A 147 51.77 29.74 -11.54
C ALA A 147 53.26 29.50 -11.83
N ASN A 148 53.59 28.39 -12.51
CA ASN A 148 54.96 28.09 -12.92
C ASN A 148 55.51 29.12 -13.90
N ILE A 149 54.72 29.52 -14.90
CA ILE A 149 55.08 30.56 -15.86
C ILE A 149 55.30 31.92 -15.15
N LYS A 150 54.41 32.31 -14.25
CA LYS A 150 54.55 33.55 -13.44
C LYS A 150 55.80 33.50 -12.56
N ARG A 151 56.12 32.36 -11.94
CA ARG A 151 57.32 32.16 -11.11
C ARG A 151 58.61 32.24 -11.94
N ALA A 152 58.62 31.68 -13.15
CA ALA A 152 59.75 31.75 -14.07
C ALA A 152 60.00 33.21 -14.52
N LYS A 153 58.95 33.95 -14.88
CA LYS A 153 59.02 35.36 -15.32
C LYS A 153 59.53 36.32 -14.23
N ARG A 154 59.33 36.03 -12.95
CA ARG A 154 59.86 36.83 -11.84
C ARG A 154 61.40 36.76 -11.70
N LYS A 155 62.06 35.75 -12.29
CA LYS A 155 63.52 35.59 -12.23
C LYS A 155 64.28 36.29 -13.36
N THR A 156 63.61 36.69 -14.44
CA THR A 156 64.20 37.28 -15.65
C THR A 156 63.34 38.47 -16.11
N THR A 157 63.76 39.70 -15.81
CA THR A 157 62.95 40.91 -15.99
C THR A 157 63.07 41.58 -17.36
N ALA A 158 63.87 41.06 -18.29
CA ALA A 158 64.23 41.79 -19.53
C ALA A 158 63.66 41.21 -20.84
N THR A 159 62.98 40.07 -20.86
CA THR A 159 62.47 39.44 -22.10
C THR A 159 60.97 39.19 -22.08
N PRO A 160 60.25 39.43 -23.20
CA PRO A 160 58.83 39.09 -23.33
C PRO A 160 58.63 37.57 -23.26
N LEU A 161 57.49 37.14 -22.71
CA LEU A 161 57.16 35.71 -22.54
C LEU A 161 57.11 35.03 -23.91
N SER A 162 58.00 34.07 -24.16
CA SER A 162 58.03 33.34 -25.43
C SER A 162 57.12 32.12 -25.41
N LEU A 163 56.79 31.58 -26.58
CA LEU A 163 56.06 30.32 -26.68
C LEU A 163 56.88 29.14 -26.12
N GLU A 164 58.21 29.21 -26.22
CA GLU A 164 59.13 28.22 -25.64
C GLU A 164 58.97 28.12 -24.12
N ASP A 165 58.82 29.27 -23.43
CA ASP A 165 58.59 29.32 -21.98
C ASP A 165 57.26 28.66 -21.57
N VAL A 166 56.21 28.88 -22.36
CA VAL A 166 54.88 28.31 -22.13
C VAL A 166 54.89 26.80 -22.34
N ILE A 167 55.48 26.35 -23.45
CA ILE A 167 55.57 24.91 -23.78
C ILE A 167 56.45 24.18 -22.75
N ALA A 168 57.55 24.77 -22.31
CA ALA A 168 58.40 24.17 -21.27
C ALA A 168 57.64 23.97 -19.95
N ALA A 169 56.81 24.94 -19.54
CA ALA A 169 55.99 24.83 -18.34
C ALA A 169 54.93 23.72 -18.46
N PHE A 170 54.26 23.62 -19.62
CA PHE A 170 53.30 22.55 -19.87
C PHE A 170 53.97 21.17 -19.90
N GLN A 171 55.08 21.03 -20.64
CA GLN A 171 55.80 19.76 -20.74
C GLN A 171 56.33 19.28 -19.38
N THR A 172 56.77 20.19 -18.52
CA THR A 172 57.20 19.86 -17.17
C THR A 172 56.07 19.23 -16.36
N LEU A 173 54.87 19.81 -16.41
CA LEU A 173 53.70 19.31 -15.68
C LEU A 173 53.11 18.03 -16.29
N MET A 174 53.11 17.90 -17.62
CA MET A 174 52.60 16.71 -18.30
C MET A 174 53.38 15.42 -17.96
N ASN A 175 54.63 15.55 -17.49
CA ASN A 175 55.43 14.42 -17.04
C ASN A 175 55.08 13.97 -15.60
N GLU A 176 54.25 14.72 -14.87
CA GLU A 176 53.78 14.31 -13.56
C GLU A 176 52.68 13.23 -13.68
N PRO A 177 52.65 12.22 -12.79
CA PRO A 177 51.70 11.11 -12.88
C PRO A 177 50.23 11.55 -12.82
N GLU A 178 49.95 12.66 -12.13
CA GLU A 178 48.61 13.26 -12.00
C GLU A 178 48.05 13.80 -13.33
N PHE A 179 48.92 14.26 -14.24
CA PHE A 179 48.51 14.93 -15.50
C PHE A 179 48.83 14.13 -16.76
N LYS A 180 49.22 12.86 -16.62
CA LYS A 180 49.65 12.00 -17.73
C LYS A 180 48.61 11.91 -18.86
N ASN A 181 47.32 11.98 -18.53
CA ASN A 181 46.20 11.88 -19.47
C ASN A 181 45.45 13.21 -19.69
N ILE A 182 46.07 14.36 -19.37
CA ILE A 182 45.41 15.68 -19.40
C ILE A 182 44.73 16.02 -20.75
N LEU A 183 45.27 15.52 -21.86
CA LEU A 183 44.70 15.73 -23.20
C LEU A 183 43.34 15.04 -23.39
N GLU A 184 43.10 13.93 -22.69
CA GLU A 184 41.84 13.17 -22.75
C GLU A 184 40.70 13.88 -22.01
N CYS A 185 41.01 14.78 -21.07
CA CYS A 185 40.03 15.52 -20.27
C CYS A 185 39.30 16.63 -21.07
N PHE A 186 39.90 17.15 -22.14
CA PHE A 186 39.35 18.30 -22.89
C PHE A 186 38.04 17.96 -23.61
N GLU A 187 37.93 16.82 -24.27
CA GLU A 187 36.77 16.48 -25.11
C GLU A 187 35.49 16.24 -24.28
N PRO A 188 35.49 15.44 -23.19
CA PRO A 188 34.32 15.25 -22.34
C PRO A 188 33.86 16.55 -21.67
N CYS A 189 34.80 17.36 -21.19
CA CYS A 189 34.52 18.64 -20.54
C CYS A 189 33.91 19.65 -21.52
N SER A 190 34.42 19.72 -22.74
CA SER A 190 33.87 20.60 -23.79
C SER A 190 32.45 20.19 -24.18
N LYS A 191 32.16 18.89 -24.31
CA LYS A 191 30.81 18.40 -24.63
C LYS A 191 29.79 18.66 -23.52
N SER A 192 30.23 18.69 -22.25
CA SER A 192 29.36 18.84 -21.08
C SER A 192 29.37 20.26 -20.48
N LEU A 193 29.98 21.23 -21.15
CA LEU A 193 30.24 22.57 -20.60
C LEU A 193 29.00 23.29 -20.07
N GLU A 194 27.87 23.22 -20.79
CA GLU A 194 26.64 23.89 -20.36
C GLU A 194 26.03 23.27 -19.09
N SER A 195 26.14 21.95 -18.92
CA SER A 195 25.74 21.28 -17.68
C SER A 195 26.63 21.68 -16.51
N ILE A 196 27.96 21.78 -16.74
CA ILE A 196 28.93 22.23 -15.73
C ILE A 196 28.63 23.68 -15.29
N LYS A 197 28.35 24.59 -16.25
CA LYS A 197 27.97 25.99 -15.96
C LYS A 197 26.67 26.08 -15.14
N ARG A 198 25.68 25.23 -15.45
CA ARG A 198 24.41 25.19 -14.73
C ARG A 198 24.59 24.72 -13.28
N ILE A 199 25.37 23.65 -13.08
CA ILE A 199 25.69 23.12 -11.74
C ILE A 199 26.42 24.19 -10.91
N HIS A 200 27.37 24.92 -11.51
CA HIS A 200 28.05 26.04 -10.86
C HIS A 200 27.08 27.15 -10.40
N ALA A 201 26.11 27.53 -11.23
CA ALA A 201 25.13 28.57 -10.92
C ALA A 201 24.09 28.15 -9.86
N ASP A 202 23.71 26.87 -9.85
CA ASP A 202 22.74 26.32 -8.89
C ASP A 202 23.38 26.07 -7.51
N SER A 203 24.66 25.67 -7.45
CA SER A 203 25.39 25.40 -6.20
C SER A 203 25.67 26.66 -5.38
N THR A 204 26.03 27.77 -6.04
CA THR A 204 26.29 29.06 -5.37
C THR A 204 25.03 29.64 -4.72
N ASN A 205 23.84 29.46 -5.32
CA ASN A 205 22.58 30.00 -4.80
C ASN A 205 21.96 29.18 -3.65
N LYS A 206 22.02 27.85 -3.71
CA LYS A 206 21.43 26.98 -2.66
C LYS A 206 22.26 26.93 -1.38
N GLY A 207 23.60 26.93 -1.49
CA GLY A 207 24.51 26.88 -0.33
C GLY A 207 24.39 28.08 0.59
N GLN A 208 24.29 29.29 0.03
CA GLN A 208 24.13 30.53 0.82
C GLN A 208 22.76 30.62 1.50
N SER A 209 21.70 30.08 0.86
CA SER A 209 20.33 30.09 1.40
C SER A 209 20.18 29.22 2.67
N LYS A 210 20.73 28.00 2.67
CA LYS A 210 20.67 27.11 3.85
C LYS A 210 21.54 27.62 5.01
N ARG A 211 22.71 28.18 4.72
CA ARG A 211 23.57 28.82 5.72
C ARG A 211 22.89 29.99 6.41
N LYS A 212 22.23 30.86 5.63
CA LYS A 212 21.43 31.96 6.18
C LYS A 212 20.32 31.46 7.11
N ARG A 213 19.61 30.40 6.73
CA ARG A 213 18.57 29.79 7.58
C ARG A 213 19.13 29.31 8.93
N ILE A 214 20.31 28.70 8.96
CA ILE A 214 20.95 28.27 10.22
C ILE A 214 21.19 29.48 11.13
N PHE A 215 21.77 30.56 10.61
CA PHE A 215 22.01 31.76 11.39
C PHE A 215 20.71 32.45 11.84
N ASP A 216 19.66 32.45 11.00
CA ASP A 216 18.35 32.98 11.38
C ASP A 216 17.74 32.18 12.56
N ILE A 217 17.92 30.85 12.58
CA ILE A 217 17.48 29.99 13.69
C ILE A 217 18.25 30.30 14.97
N MET A 218 19.58 30.44 14.87
CA MET A 218 20.44 30.75 16.01
C MET A 218 20.22 32.17 16.54
N ALA A 219 19.79 33.11 15.70
CA ALA A 219 19.50 34.47 16.11
C ALA A 219 18.23 34.55 16.96
N ASP A 220 17.12 33.97 16.48
CA ASP A 220 15.82 34.07 17.14
C ASP A 220 14.84 32.97 16.67
N SER A 221 14.76 31.89 17.42
CA SER A 221 13.81 30.79 17.18
C SER A 221 13.13 30.31 18.46
N SER A 222 12.03 29.58 18.29
CA SER A 222 11.34 28.92 19.40
C SER A 222 10.81 27.57 18.99
N PHE A 223 10.93 26.61 19.91
CA PHE A 223 10.63 25.20 19.69
C PHE A 223 9.56 24.70 20.67
N THR A 224 8.70 23.81 20.17
CA THR A 224 7.72 23.07 20.97
C THR A 224 7.76 21.60 20.56
N PHE A 225 7.67 20.68 21.51
CA PHE A 225 7.57 19.25 21.24
C PHE A 225 6.12 18.84 21.04
N ILE A 226 5.89 17.92 20.11
CA ILE A 226 4.57 17.43 19.73
C ILE A 226 4.56 15.91 19.68
N HIS A 227 3.36 15.33 19.74
CA HIS A 227 3.11 13.91 19.58
C HIS A 227 2.09 13.70 18.48
N GLU A 228 2.43 12.83 17.54
CA GLU A 228 1.57 12.41 16.44
C GLU A 228 1.33 10.91 16.53
N SER A 229 0.07 10.54 16.54
CA SER A 229 -0.35 9.15 16.49
C SER A 229 -0.70 8.84 15.03
N ILE A 230 0.20 8.14 14.33
CA ILE A 230 0.06 7.87 12.90
C ILE A 230 -0.40 6.43 12.73
N ASN A 231 -1.50 6.23 12.00
CA ASN A 231 -1.93 4.89 11.63
C ASN A 231 -1.17 4.45 10.37
N VAL A 232 -0.14 3.63 10.56
CA VAL A 232 0.66 3.03 9.47
C VAL A 232 0.29 1.56 9.37
N SER A 233 -0.23 1.13 8.22
CA SER A 233 -0.62 -0.28 7.96
C SER A 233 -1.52 -0.90 9.03
N GLY A 234 -2.44 -0.10 9.57
CA GLY A 234 -3.36 -0.55 10.62
C GLY A 234 -2.73 -0.64 12.02
N HIS A 235 -1.53 -0.12 12.21
CA HIS A 235 -0.89 0.00 13.52
C HIS A 235 -0.76 1.46 13.91
N VAL A 236 -1.10 1.75 15.17
CA VAL A 236 -0.86 3.06 15.76
C VAL A 236 0.62 3.17 16.11
N ASP A 237 1.35 4.03 15.38
CA ASP A 237 2.73 4.39 15.63
C ASP A 237 2.77 5.79 16.26
N ASP A 238 3.12 5.82 17.55
CA ASP A 238 3.20 7.05 18.34
C ASP A 238 4.59 7.66 18.16
N ARG A 239 4.65 8.82 17.51
CA ARG A 239 5.89 9.52 17.19
C ARG A 239 5.95 10.87 17.89
N PHE A 240 7.12 11.16 18.45
CA PHE A 240 7.44 12.48 19.00
C PHE A 240 8.22 13.27 17.96
N ASP A 241 7.91 14.56 17.86
CA ASP A 241 8.56 15.47 16.92
C ASP A 241 8.69 16.88 17.54
N VAL A 242 9.42 17.77 16.87
CA VAL A 242 9.60 19.17 17.24
C VAL A 242 8.98 20.08 16.20
N LYS A 243 8.41 21.20 16.63
CA LYS A 243 7.90 22.24 15.76
C LYS A 243 8.50 23.59 16.10
N SER A 244 8.99 24.29 15.08
CA SER A 244 9.35 25.71 15.20
C SER A 244 8.12 26.60 15.03
N GLN A 245 7.87 27.52 15.97
CA GLN A 245 6.68 28.39 15.89
C GLN A 245 6.81 29.48 14.82
N LYS A 246 8.02 30.01 14.59
CA LYS A 246 8.26 31.12 13.66
C LYS A 246 8.45 30.69 12.20
N GLN A 247 8.98 29.48 11.98
CA GLN A 247 9.43 29.05 10.65
C GLN A 247 8.72 27.78 10.13
N SER A 248 7.76 27.22 10.88
CA SER A 248 7.00 26.00 10.51
C SER A 248 7.89 24.83 10.05
N MET A 249 8.99 24.59 10.78
CA MET A 249 9.94 23.51 10.51
C MET A 249 9.72 22.33 11.47
N ARG A 250 10.01 21.11 11.00
CA ARG A 250 9.99 19.85 11.75
C ARG A 250 11.40 19.34 12.05
N TYR A 251 11.53 18.22 12.77
CA TYR A 251 12.84 17.61 13.03
C TYR A 251 13.60 17.29 11.74
N ASP A 252 12.93 16.76 10.72
CA ASP A 252 13.57 16.38 9.45
C ASP A 252 14.27 17.57 8.78
N ASP A 253 13.65 18.76 8.80
CA ASP A 253 14.23 19.99 8.28
C ASP A 253 15.49 20.40 9.08
N LEU A 254 15.43 20.27 10.41
CA LEU A 254 16.55 20.60 11.30
C LEU A 254 17.71 19.60 11.14
N SER A 255 17.40 18.32 10.96
CA SER A 255 18.38 17.26 10.71
C SER A 255 19.12 17.51 9.39
N GLU A 256 18.40 17.86 8.33
CA GLU A 256 19.01 18.23 7.04
C GLU A 256 19.94 19.44 7.17
N LEU A 257 19.50 20.48 7.90
CA LEU A 257 20.33 21.66 8.16
C LEU A 257 21.55 21.32 9.03
N ARG A 258 21.43 20.41 10.01
CA ARG A 258 22.53 19.96 10.85
C ARG A 258 23.60 19.25 10.03
N ASP A 259 23.19 18.33 9.15
CA ASP A 259 24.13 17.62 8.28
C ASP A 259 24.87 18.60 7.36
N ARG A 260 24.15 19.63 6.88
CA ARG A 260 24.78 20.71 6.12
C ARG A 260 25.74 21.56 6.96
N ALA A 261 25.39 21.88 8.21
CA ALA A 261 26.27 22.61 9.12
C ALA A 261 27.57 21.84 9.39
N ARG A 262 27.49 20.53 9.63
CA ARG A 262 28.66 19.64 9.80
C ARG A 262 29.55 19.66 8.55
N LEU A 263 28.98 19.56 7.36
CA LEU A 263 29.75 19.62 6.10
C LEU A 263 30.47 20.96 5.92
N ILE A 264 29.85 22.07 6.31
CA ILE A 264 30.49 23.41 6.29
C ILE A 264 31.63 23.47 7.33
N GLU A 265 31.43 22.92 8.53
CA GLU A 265 32.46 22.83 9.57
C GLU A 265 33.69 22.01 9.10
N TYR A 266 33.48 20.89 8.40
CA TYR A 266 34.55 20.01 7.90
C TYR A 266 35.30 20.58 6.69
N SER A 267 34.63 21.25 5.76
CA SER A 267 35.24 21.84 4.56
C SER A 267 36.17 23.02 4.89
N ASN A 268 35.95 23.69 6.01
CA ASN A 268 36.72 24.86 6.45
C ASN A 268 38.14 24.59 6.95
N ASN A 269 38.53 23.35 7.23
CA ASN A 269 39.93 23.04 7.55
C ASN A 269 40.90 23.37 6.38
N LYS A 270 40.38 23.77 5.21
CA LYS A 270 41.14 24.23 4.04
C LYS A 270 40.80 25.65 3.54
N ILE A 271 39.82 26.37 4.11
CA ILE A 271 39.28 27.64 3.57
C ILE A 271 39.55 28.81 4.55
N LYS A 272 40.17 29.90 4.07
CA LYS A 272 40.57 31.08 4.89
C LYS A 272 39.55 32.23 4.93
N ASN A 273 38.28 32.00 4.57
CA ASN A 273 37.32 33.08 4.30
C ASN A 273 36.14 33.20 5.29
N GLU A 274 36.06 32.36 6.32
CA GLU A 274 35.00 32.42 7.34
C GLU A 274 35.55 32.96 8.66
N THR A 275 34.74 33.73 9.39
CA THR A 275 35.16 34.24 10.70
C THR A 275 35.03 33.14 11.76
N ASP A 276 35.96 33.06 12.72
CA ASP A 276 35.93 32.06 13.81
C ASP A 276 34.55 32.00 14.52
N ARG A 277 33.86 33.15 14.56
CA ARG A 277 32.52 33.32 15.11
C ARG A 277 31.42 32.58 14.35
N GLU A 278 31.49 32.54 13.02
CA GLU A 278 30.49 31.83 12.20
C GLU A 278 30.63 30.31 12.35
N ILE A 279 31.86 29.82 12.49
CA ILE A 279 32.15 28.41 12.76
C ILE A 279 31.60 28.02 14.13
N GLU A 280 31.82 28.86 15.14
CA GLU A 280 31.26 28.66 16.48
C GLU A 280 29.72 28.63 16.46
N GLU A 281 29.07 29.53 15.70
CA GLU A 281 27.61 29.50 15.54
C GLU A 281 27.10 28.23 14.83
N LEU A 282 27.81 27.74 13.80
CA LEU A 282 27.47 26.46 13.14
C LEU A 282 27.62 25.27 14.10
N HIS A 283 28.69 25.24 14.89
CA HIS A 283 28.93 24.21 15.89
C HIS A 283 27.84 24.21 16.97
N MET A 284 27.47 25.40 17.47
CA MET A 284 26.38 25.56 18.44
C MET A 284 25.03 25.13 17.86
N PHE A 285 24.78 25.36 16.56
CA PHE A 285 23.59 24.85 15.89
C PHE A 285 23.56 23.31 15.83
N VAL A 286 24.70 22.65 15.56
CA VAL A 286 24.79 21.18 15.58
C VAL A 286 24.42 20.65 16.96
N ILE A 287 24.97 21.24 18.03
CA ILE A 287 24.67 20.86 19.41
C ILE A 287 23.19 21.09 19.75
N LEU A 288 22.60 22.21 19.31
CA LEU A 288 21.17 22.49 19.49
C LEU A 288 20.31 21.37 18.89
N VAL A 289 20.56 20.98 17.63
CA VAL A 289 19.78 19.93 16.96
C VAL A 289 20.02 18.56 17.59
N ASP A 290 21.26 18.23 17.98
CA ASP A 290 21.57 16.98 18.69
C ASP A 290 20.87 16.92 20.07
N THR A 291 20.73 18.06 20.75
CA THR A 291 19.96 18.16 22.00
C THR A 291 18.47 17.89 21.76
N ILE A 292 17.91 18.43 20.68
CA ILE A 292 16.52 18.18 20.27
C ILE A 292 16.31 16.68 19.96
N GLU A 293 17.19 16.07 19.16
CA GLU A 293 17.14 14.63 18.84
C GLU A 293 17.17 13.78 20.11
N THR A 294 18.05 14.14 21.06
CA THR A 294 18.16 13.46 22.35
C THR A 294 16.85 13.55 23.15
N ILE A 295 16.24 14.73 23.21
CA ILE A 295 14.93 14.92 23.87
C ILE A 295 13.85 14.04 23.22
N LEU A 296 13.77 14.01 21.88
CA LEU A 296 12.81 13.17 21.16
C LEU A 296 12.99 11.69 21.48
N SER A 297 14.25 11.23 21.55
CA SER A 297 14.61 9.86 21.91
C SER A 297 14.25 9.52 23.37
N ILE A 298 14.48 10.45 24.31
CA ILE A 298 14.11 10.27 25.72
C ILE A 298 12.58 10.27 25.90
N LEU A 299 11.85 11.17 25.25
CA LEU A 299 10.38 11.19 25.28
C LEU A 299 9.79 9.89 24.75
N THR A 300 10.32 9.39 23.63
CA THR A 300 9.94 8.09 23.07
C THR A 300 10.23 6.97 24.06
N SER A 301 11.41 6.98 24.68
CA SER A 301 11.81 5.97 25.68
C SER A 301 10.93 5.99 26.93
N LEU A 302 10.61 7.18 27.47
CA LEU A 302 9.69 7.36 28.60
C LEU A 302 8.29 6.85 28.27
N TYR A 303 7.80 7.14 27.05
CA TYR A 303 6.49 6.67 26.60
C TYR A 303 6.45 5.15 26.48
N MET A 304 7.49 4.56 25.88
CA MET A 304 7.63 3.11 25.72
C MET A 304 7.83 2.39 27.06
N ALA A 305 8.50 3.03 28.02
CA ALA A 305 8.62 2.58 29.40
C ALA A 305 7.33 2.77 30.22
N GLY A 306 6.29 3.40 29.66
CA GLY A 306 4.99 3.55 30.29
C GLY A 306 4.94 4.63 31.37
N HIS A 307 5.71 5.72 31.26
CA HIS A 307 5.57 6.84 32.18
C HIS A 307 4.21 7.56 31.91
N PRO A 308 3.40 7.88 32.96
CA PRO A 308 2.02 8.34 32.78
C PRO A 308 1.87 9.78 32.27
N TYR A 309 2.89 10.63 32.48
CA TYR A 309 2.80 12.07 32.22
C TYR A 309 3.59 12.54 31.00
N VAL A 310 3.99 11.63 30.09
CA VAL A 310 4.80 12.01 28.92
C VAL A 310 4.09 13.03 28.04
N LEU A 311 2.78 12.87 27.83
CA LEU A 311 1.98 13.80 27.04
C LEU A 311 1.82 15.17 27.72
N GLU A 312 1.90 15.25 29.05
CA GLU A 312 1.86 16.52 29.78
C GLU A 312 3.12 17.35 29.53
N PHE A 313 4.25 16.71 29.20
CA PHE A 313 5.45 17.42 28.79
C PHE A 313 5.29 18.17 27.46
N LEU A 314 4.26 17.84 26.68
CA LEU A 314 3.96 18.41 25.37
C LEU A 314 2.89 19.52 25.43
N ALA A 315 2.44 19.91 26.63
CA ALA A 315 1.39 20.91 26.78
C ALA A 315 1.78 22.23 26.08
N SER A 316 0.81 22.86 25.39
CA SER A 316 0.98 24.02 24.49
C SER A 316 1.60 25.29 25.10
N ARG A 317 1.91 25.28 26.40
CA ARG A 317 2.54 26.37 27.14
C ARG A 317 4.05 26.22 27.33
N LYS A 318 4.64 25.05 27.02
CA LYS A 318 6.09 24.83 27.10
C LYS A 318 6.75 25.17 25.78
N VAL A 319 7.32 26.37 25.70
CA VAL A 319 8.05 26.88 24.53
C VAL A 319 9.50 27.10 24.95
N PHE A 320 10.44 26.57 24.17
CA PHE A 320 11.88 26.74 24.39
C PHE A 320 12.41 27.77 23.40
N GLU A 321 12.97 28.86 23.88
CA GLU A 321 13.53 29.92 23.03
C GLU A 321 15.02 29.69 22.77
N CYS A 322 15.46 30.00 21.56
CA CYS A 322 16.86 30.16 21.21
C CYS A 322 17.08 31.62 20.79
N LYS A 323 17.85 32.37 21.57
CA LYS A 323 18.14 33.79 21.32
C LYS A 323 19.64 34.01 21.28
N LYS A 324 20.17 34.39 20.11
CA LYS A 324 21.60 34.60 19.88
C LYS A 324 22.45 33.39 20.35
N GLY A 325 21.98 32.19 20.05
CA GLY A 325 22.63 30.93 20.41
C GLY A 325 22.44 30.49 21.87
N ASP A 326 21.72 31.23 22.70
CA ASP A 326 21.36 30.78 24.06
C ASP A 326 20.06 29.95 24.01
N TYR A 327 20.17 28.68 24.40
CA TYR A 327 19.08 27.71 24.52
C TYR A 327 19.17 26.91 25.84
N TYR A 328 19.63 27.55 26.92
CA TYR A 328 19.85 26.92 28.22
C TYR A 328 18.63 26.14 28.75
N ASP A 329 17.42 26.69 28.61
CA ASP A 329 16.18 26.05 29.05
C ASP A 329 15.95 24.69 28.40
N LEU A 330 16.39 24.52 27.14
CA LEU A 330 16.31 23.27 26.41
C LEU A 330 17.31 22.23 26.96
N ILE A 331 18.53 22.67 27.31
CA ILE A 331 19.55 21.81 27.93
C ILE A 331 19.08 21.36 29.32
N GLU A 332 18.56 22.28 30.13
CA GLU A 332 18.03 21.96 31.46
C GLU A 332 16.86 20.98 31.35
N PHE A 333 15.96 21.18 30.38
CA PHE A 333 14.86 20.25 30.11
C PHE A 333 15.34 18.87 29.68
N ASN A 334 16.34 18.78 28.79
CA ASN A 334 16.96 17.52 28.41
C ASN A 334 17.53 16.76 29.62
N SER A 335 18.28 17.46 30.48
CA SER A 335 18.87 16.86 31.69
C SER A 335 17.81 16.39 32.70
N LYS A 336 16.72 17.16 32.86
CA LYS A 336 15.56 16.76 33.69
C LYS A 336 14.89 15.49 33.15
N LEU A 337 14.68 15.41 31.83
CA LEU A 337 14.08 14.23 31.20
C LEU A 337 14.98 12.98 31.28
N ASP A 338 16.29 13.14 31.09
CA ASP A 338 17.25 12.04 31.22
C ASP A 338 17.27 11.47 32.64
N THR A 339 17.34 12.36 33.64
CA THR A 339 17.26 11.97 35.06
C THR A 339 15.96 11.23 35.36
N LEU A 340 14.83 11.76 34.88
CA LEU A 340 13.51 11.14 35.04
C LEU A 340 13.45 9.74 34.41
N LEU A 341 14.00 9.57 33.20
CA LEU A 341 14.05 8.27 32.53
C LEU A 341 14.85 7.26 33.34
N GLN A 342 16.05 7.64 33.79
CA GLN A 342 16.91 6.75 34.58
C GLN A 342 16.26 6.34 35.90
N GLU A 343 15.64 7.28 36.61
CA GLU A 343 14.90 7.00 37.85
C GLU A 343 13.70 6.09 37.60
N TRP A 344 12.92 6.37 36.55
CA TRP A 344 11.75 5.57 36.16
C TRP A 344 12.14 4.13 35.78
N GLU A 345 13.15 3.95 34.95
CA GLU A 345 13.60 2.63 34.54
C GLU A 345 14.15 1.81 35.71
N SER A 346 14.91 2.44 36.60
CA SER A 346 15.47 1.80 37.80
C SER A 346 14.35 1.36 38.75
N HIS A 347 13.36 2.23 38.98
CA HIS A 347 12.19 1.89 39.78
C HIS A 347 11.37 0.77 39.13
N LEU A 348 11.13 0.84 37.81
CA LEU A 348 10.38 -0.17 37.06
C LEU A 348 11.07 -1.54 37.13
N CYS A 349 12.40 -1.61 36.99
CA CYS A 349 13.16 -2.86 37.15
C CYS A 349 13.09 -3.39 38.59
N THR A 350 13.04 -2.52 39.60
CA THR A 350 12.82 -2.93 41.00
C THR A 350 11.42 -3.51 41.18
N MET A 351 10.42 -2.88 40.58
CA MET A 351 9.04 -3.33 40.59
C MET A 351 8.84 -4.67 39.88
N TYR A 352 9.52 -4.91 38.75
CA TYR A 352 9.53 -6.21 38.07
C TYR A 352 10.05 -7.35 38.94
N LYS A 353 10.95 -7.08 39.89
CA LYS A 353 11.44 -8.11 40.82
C LYS A 353 10.41 -8.45 41.90
N LYS A 354 9.56 -7.49 42.29
CA LYS A 354 8.59 -7.58 43.38
C LYS A 354 7.21 -8.05 42.90
N TYR A 355 6.76 -7.56 41.74
CA TYR A 355 5.43 -7.78 41.18
C TYR A 355 5.53 -8.31 39.74
N ILE A 356 5.65 -9.63 39.59
CA ILE A 356 5.91 -10.25 38.29
C ILE A 356 4.81 -9.98 37.27
N ASN A 357 3.55 -9.90 37.71
CA ASN A 357 2.42 -9.66 36.82
C ASN A 357 2.48 -8.30 36.10
N LEU A 358 3.27 -7.34 36.60
CA LEU A 358 3.52 -6.07 35.91
C LEU A 358 4.23 -6.28 34.56
N THR A 359 5.07 -7.31 34.45
CA THR A 359 5.88 -7.58 33.25
C THR A 359 5.06 -8.00 32.02
N TYR A 360 3.78 -8.33 32.18
CA TYR A 360 2.90 -8.69 31.07
C TYR A 360 2.38 -7.47 30.31
N PHE A 361 2.52 -6.27 30.88
CA PHE A 361 1.99 -5.03 30.33
C PHE A 361 3.12 -4.12 29.86
N SER A 362 2.88 -3.40 28.76
CA SER A 362 3.81 -2.44 28.17
C SER A 362 3.16 -1.08 27.93
N ARG A 363 3.99 -0.04 27.76
CA ARG A 363 3.55 1.34 27.47
C ARG A 363 2.46 1.81 28.44
N GLN A 364 1.35 2.32 27.90
CA GLN A 364 0.25 2.92 28.64
C GLN A 364 -0.78 1.90 29.17
N GLN A 365 -0.61 0.60 28.90
CA GLN A 365 -1.59 -0.44 29.27
C GLN A 365 -1.85 -0.49 30.78
N ILE A 366 -0.83 -0.28 31.61
CA ILE A 366 -0.98 -0.30 33.07
C ILE A 366 -1.92 0.81 33.56
N TRP A 367 -1.91 1.96 32.89
CA TRP A 367 -2.78 3.09 33.20
C TRP A 367 -4.19 2.89 32.66
N THR A 368 -4.34 2.21 31.52
CA THR A 368 -5.65 1.75 31.03
C THR A 368 -6.30 0.76 32.03
N ILE A 369 -5.50 -0.11 32.65
CA ILE A 369 -5.97 -1.00 33.72
C ILE A 369 -6.34 -0.19 34.96
N GLU A 370 -5.47 0.73 35.41
CA GLU A 370 -5.75 1.60 36.56
C GLU A 370 -7.06 2.39 36.36
N GLU A 371 -7.24 2.99 35.19
CA GLU A 371 -8.45 3.71 34.83
C GLU A 371 -9.69 2.81 34.96
N SER A 372 -9.63 1.61 34.35
CA SER A 372 -10.70 0.62 34.40
C SER A 372 -11.08 0.21 35.82
N LEU A 373 -10.10 0.02 36.70
CA LEU A 373 -10.30 -0.43 38.08
C LEU A 373 -10.94 0.65 38.96
N TYR A 374 -10.45 1.88 38.84
CA TYR A 374 -10.85 2.99 39.72
C TYR A 374 -12.11 3.70 39.29
N ASN A 375 -12.35 3.83 37.98
CA ASN A 375 -13.58 4.43 37.49
C ASN A 375 -14.79 3.52 37.77
N LYS A 376 -14.58 2.35 38.42
CA LYS A 376 -15.56 1.28 38.58
C LYS A 376 -16.38 1.19 37.31
N ILE A 377 -15.66 1.04 36.18
CA ILE A 377 -16.28 0.68 34.91
C ILE A 377 -16.72 -0.77 35.10
N ASP A 378 -17.67 -0.95 36.01
CA ASP A 378 -18.36 -2.17 36.30
C ASP A 378 -18.89 -2.59 34.94
N GLU A 379 -18.40 -3.75 34.47
CA GLU A 379 -19.03 -4.52 33.41
C GLU A 379 -18.87 -4.02 31.97
N SER A 380 -18.11 -2.97 31.70
CA SER A 380 -17.80 -2.63 30.30
C SER A 380 -16.79 -3.61 29.72
N VAL A 381 -17.29 -4.77 29.33
CA VAL A 381 -16.64 -5.79 28.50
C VAL A 381 -16.23 -5.28 27.12
N THR A 382 -16.34 -3.97 26.87
CA THR A 382 -15.79 -3.27 25.71
C THR A 382 -14.52 -2.48 26.07
N HIS A 383 -14.25 -2.25 27.36
CA HIS A 383 -13.08 -1.50 27.82
C HIS A 383 -11.80 -2.35 27.73
N ALA A 384 -10.71 -1.78 27.19
CA ALA A 384 -9.44 -2.50 26.99
C ALA A 384 -8.85 -3.06 28.29
N GLY A 385 -8.97 -2.33 29.41
CA GLY A 385 -8.50 -2.78 30.72
C GLY A 385 -9.11 -4.11 31.20
N TYR A 386 -10.39 -4.39 30.86
CA TYR A 386 -11.03 -5.68 31.17
C TYR A 386 -10.33 -6.83 30.46
N HIS A 387 -10.05 -6.68 29.15
CA HIS A 387 -9.41 -7.71 28.35
C HIS A 387 -7.93 -7.90 28.72
N LEU A 388 -7.23 -6.83 29.11
CA LEU A 388 -5.85 -6.91 29.59
C LEU A 388 -5.75 -7.70 30.91
N LEU A 389 -6.68 -7.49 31.85
CA LEU A 389 -6.73 -8.28 33.08
C LEU A 389 -7.08 -9.75 32.80
N LYS A 390 -8.06 -10.00 31.93
CA LYS A 390 -8.45 -11.37 31.52
C LYS A 390 -7.33 -12.11 30.81
N PHE A 391 -6.53 -11.42 30.00
CA PHE A 391 -5.38 -12.01 29.28
C PHE A 391 -4.39 -12.67 30.26
N ILE A 392 -4.17 -12.08 31.44
CA ILE A 392 -3.31 -12.66 32.49
C ILE A 392 -4.06 -13.49 33.54
N GLY A 393 -5.35 -13.75 33.34
CA GLY A 393 -6.17 -14.58 34.23
C GLY A 393 -6.74 -13.87 35.47
N ILE A 394 -6.74 -12.53 35.51
CA ILE A 394 -7.31 -11.77 36.63
C ILE A 394 -8.78 -11.44 36.37
N GLU A 395 -9.63 -11.78 37.34
CA GLU A 395 -11.05 -11.45 37.36
C GLU A 395 -11.29 -10.09 38.03
N SER A 396 -11.55 -9.04 37.24
CA SER A 396 -11.75 -7.69 37.80
C SER A 396 -12.82 -7.63 38.89
N LYS A 397 -13.91 -8.40 38.76
CA LYS A 397 -15.01 -8.49 39.74
C LYS A 397 -14.61 -9.05 41.11
N LEU A 398 -13.53 -9.84 41.15
CA LEU A 398 -13.06 -10.48 42.39
C LEU A 398 -12.02 -9.63 43.14
N ILE A 399 -11.61 -8.47 42.61
CA ILE A 399 -10.66 -7.57 43.26
C ILE A 399 -11.36 -6.81 44.39
N PRO A 400 -10.98 -7.01 45.67
CA PRO A 400 -11.68 -6.34 46.76
C PRO A 400 -11.43 -4.83 46.76
N ILE A 401 -12.49 -4.02 46.91
CA ILE A 401 -12.45 -2.55 46.87
C ILE A 401 -11.40 -1.97 47.85
N ARG A 402 -11.17 -2.63 48.99
CA ARG A 402 -10.16 -2.22 49.98
C ARG A 402 -8.72 -2.13 49.45
N TYR A 403 -8.40 -2.76 48.31
CA TYR A 403 -7.08 -2.66 47.67
C TYR A 403 -6.93 -1.44 46.76
N LEU A 404 -8.03 -0.76 46.43
CA LEU A 404 -8.05 0.51 45.70
C LEU A 404 -7.94 1.65 46.73
N SER A 405 -6.72 2.06 47.06
CA SER A 405 -6.44 3.29 47.82
C SER A 405 -6.86 4.53 47.05
N GLU A 406 -6.82 5.73 47.64
CA GLU A 406 -6.98 6.97 46.85
C GLU A 406 -5.87 7.09 45.78
N ARG A 407 -6.21 7.65 44.60
CA ARG A 407 -5.24 7.83 43.51
C ARG A 407 -4.18 8.85 43.94
N SER A 408 -2.94 8.40 44.08
CA SER A 408 -1.78 9.28 44.28
C SER A 408 -1.50 10.09 43.01
N THR A 409 -0.90 11.27 43.14
CA THR A 409 -0.35 12.04 42.00
C THR A 409 1.05 11.59 41.61
N ASP A 410 1.77 10.89 42.51
CA ASP A 410 3.12 10.38 42.27
C ASP A 410 3.09 9.12 41.37
N PRO A 411 3.74 9.13 40.18
CA PRO A 411 3.81 7.98 39.28
C PRO A 411 4.32 6.69 39.92
N MET A 412 5.32 6.77 40.80
CA MET A 412 5.94 5.61 41.43
C MET A 412 4.95 4.92 42.37
N VAL A 413 4.27 5.72 43.20
CA VAL A 413 3.24 5.23 44.13
C VAL A 413 2.04 4.67 43.38
N ARG A 414 1.61 5.32 42.28
CA ARG A 414 0.54 4.81 41.41
C ARG A 414 0.89 3.45 40.84
N LEU A 415 2.09 3.30 40.27
CA LEU A 415 2.59 2.03 39.73
C LEU A 415 2.60 0.94 40.81
N GLU A 416 3.06 1.25 42.02
CA GLU A 416 3.08 0.29 43.13
C GLU A 416 1.68 -0.15 43.56
N ASN A 417 0.74 0.78 43.65
CA ASN A 417 -0.64 0.48 44.00
C ASN A 417 -1.29 -0.48 43.00
N VAL A 418 -1.18 -0.19 41.70
CA VAL A 418 -1.73 -1.05 40.64
C VAL A 418 -1.02 -2.40 40.62
N SER A 419 0.31 -2.40 40.74
CA SER A 419 1.11 -3.64 40.76
C SER A 419 0.73 -4.58 41.91
N ARG A 420 0.45 -4.02 43.09
CA ARG A 420 -0.05 -4.78 44.25
C ARG A 420 -1.41 -5.42 43.95
N ILE A 421 -2.33 -4.69 43.31
CA ILE A 421 -3.65 -5.21 42.92
C ILE A 421 -3.51 -6.41 41.98
N LEU A 422 -2.59 -6.35 41.02
CA LEU A 422 -2.34 -7.43 40.07
C LEU A 422 -1.86 -8.73 40.72
N THR A 423 -1.42 -8.71 41.99
CA THR A 423 -1.00 -9.92 42.73
C THR A 423 -2.06 -10.50 43.65
N THR A 424 -3.23 -9.88 43.75
CA THR A 424 -4.28 -10.26 44.74
C THR A 424 -4.92 -11.63 44.48
N GLN A 425 -5.02 -12.06 43.22
CA GLN A 425 -5.62 -13.34 42.82
C GLN A 425 -4.60 -14.42 42.48
N HIS A 426 -3.32 -14.04 42.48
CA HIS A 426 -2.19 -14.94 42.30
C HIS A 426 -1.18 -14.67 43.43
N PRO A 427 -1.52 -14.98 44.69
CA PRO A 427 -0.57 -14.84 45.78
C PRO A 427 0.67 -15.71 45.48
N MET A 428 1.86 -15.19 45.80
CA MET A 428 3.15 -15.87 45.61
C MET A 428 3.29 -17.23 46.34
N SER A 429 2.26 -17.71 47.03
CA SER A 429 2.30 -18.84 47.97
C SER A 429 1.97 -20.22 47.40
N ASP A 430 1.38 -20.33 46.21
CA ASP A 430 0.96 -21.65 45.68
C ASP A 430 2.05 -22.43 44.92
N VAL A 431 3.23 -21.86 44.73
CA VAL A 431 4.37 -22.56 44.09
C VAL A 431 5.13 -23.47 45.08
N THR A 432 4.87 -23.31 46.38
CA THR A 432 5.65 -23.98 47.44
C THR A 432 5.31 -25.46 47.68
N VAL A 433 4.30 -26.03 47.02
CA VAL A 433 3.80 -27.39 47.36
C VAL A 433 4.23 -28.49 46.37
N LEU A 434 4.97 -28.18 45.28
CA LEU A 434 5.36 -29.19 44.29
C LEU A 434 6.87 -29.38 44.06
N LEU A 435 7.75 -28.69 44.79
CA LEU A 435 9.18 -28.56 44.39
C LEU A 435 10.21 -29.09 45.40
N ASP A 436 9.90 -30.15 46.16
CA ASP A 436 10.87 -30.78 47.08
C ASP A 436 11.32 -32.20 46.69
N SER A 437 11.01 -32.67 45.48
CA SER A 437 11.63 -33.90 44.95
C SER A 437 11.81 -33.80 43.43
N ASP A 438 13.08 -33.86 42.97
CA ASP A 438 13.55 -33.94 41.58
C ASP A 438 13.91 -32.64 40.82
N ASN A 439 14.38 -31.60 41.50
CA ASN A 439 14.92 -30.38 40.87
C ASN A 439 16.27 -30.56 40.12
N GLN A 440 16.87 -31.76 40.06
CA GLN A 440 18.16 -31.98 39.38
C GLN A 440 18.08 -32.08 37.84
N PHE A 441 16.88 -32.17 37.25
CA PHE A 441 16.72 -32.44 35.80
C PHE A 441 16.07 -31.33 34.97
N ILE A 442 15.63 -30.23 35.59
CA ILE A 442 14.97 -29.12 34.86
C ILE A 442 16.03 -28.24 34.18
N LYS A 443 15.91 -28.04 32.86
CA LYS A 443 16.83 -27.19 32.09
C LYS A 443 16.35 -25.73 32.12
N PRO A 444 17.26 -24.74 32.26
CA PRO A 444 16.84 -23.34 32.34
C PRO A 444 16.27 -22.79 31.03
N VAL A 445 16.83 -23.19 29.88
CA VAL A 445 16.38 -22.73 28.56
C VAL A 445 16.16 -23.92 27.62
N TYR A 446 14.91 -24.13 27.18
CA TYR A 446 14.57 -25.09 26.12
C TYR A 446 14.59 -24.41 24.74
N LEU A 447 15.09 -25.07 23.70
CA LEU A 447 15.14 -24.57 22.34
C LEU A 447 14.45 -25.56 21.40
N VAL A 448 13.48 -25.08 20.61
CA VAL A 448 12.83 -25.82 19.54
C VAL A 448 13.04 -25.08 18.21
N GLU A 449 13.61 -25.79 17.25
CA GLU A 449 13.70 -25.35 15.84
C GLU A 449 12.60 -26.05 15.06
N THR A 450 11.72 -25.29 14.40
CA THR A 450 10.55 -25.85 13.72
C THR A 450 10.14 -25.05 12.49
N THR A 451 9.13 -25.48 11.77
CA THR A 451 8.52 -24.71 10.68
C THR A 451 7.36 -23.86 11.22
N ASP A 452 6.86 -22.93 10.40
CA ASP A 452 5.66 -22.14 10.72
C ASP A 452 4.46 -23.00 11.18
N GLU A 453 4.29 -24.19 10.58
CA GLU A 453 3.22 -25.14 10.94
C GLU A 453 3.50 -25.89 12.25
N GLY A 454 4.77 -26.02 12.64
CA GLY A 454 5.17 -26.75 13.85
C GLY A 454 5.12 -25.93 15.13
N ILE A 455 4.93 -24.61 15.05
CA ILE A 455 4.89 -23.71 16.22
C ILE A 455 3.87 -24.17 17.27
N LEU A 456 2.64 -24.54 16.86
CA LEU A 456 1.61 -24.99 17.80
C LEU A 456 2.01 -26.28 18.53
N ARG A 457 2.60 -27.25 17.82
CA ARG A 457 3.14 -28.48 18.41
C ARG A 457 4.24 -28.16 19.41
N ALA A 458 5.15 -27.25 19.05
CA ALA A 458 6.24 -26.82 19.92
C ALA A 458 5.70 -26.18 21.22
N ILE A 459 4.73 -25.26 21.12
CA ILE A 459 4.13 -24.57 22.27
C ILE A 459 3.58 -25.58 23.28
N LEU A 460 2.73 -26.50 22.82
CA LEU A 460 2.07 -27.46 23.69
C LEU A 460 3.04 -28.52 24.24
N SER A 461 4.02 -28.95 23.44
CA SER A 461 5.06 -29.89 23.89
C SER A 461 5.91 -29.28 25.00
N LEU A 462 6.28 -28.01 24.87
CA LEU A 462 7.09 -27.32 25.87
C LEU A 462 6.33 -27.15 27.20
N PHE A 463 5.03 -26.86 27.18
CA PHE A 463 4.23 -26.88 28.42
C PHE A 463 4.17 -28.25 29.07
N GLN A 464 4.04 -29.33 28.29
CA GLN A 464 4.07 -30.70 28.83
C GLN A 464 5.43 -31.03 29.45
N LEU A 465 6.54 -30.69 28.77
CA LEU A 465 7.90 -30.88 29.29
C LEU A 465 8.14 -30.07 30.58
N GLY A 466 7.62 -28.83 30.63
CA GLY A 466 7.62 -27.98 31.82
C GLY A 466 6.65 -28.44 32.93
N LYS A 467 5.80 -29.44 32.66
CA LYS A 467 4.71 -29.91 33.54
C LYS A 467 3.75 -28.78 33.96
N GLU A 468 3.49 -27.85 33.05
CA GLU A 468 2.62 -26.70 33.27
C GLU A 468 1.36 -26.76 32.39
N LEU A 469 0.29 -26.13 32.87
CA LEU A 469 -0.91 -25.93 32.05
C LEU A 469 -0.66 -24.81 31.02
N PRO A 470 -1.01 -25.03 29.74
CA PRO A 470 -0.90 -24.00 28.72
C PRO A 470 -1.68 -22.72 29.06
N ARG A 471 -1.01 -21.56 29.00
CA ARG A 471 -1.62 -20.25 29.24
C ARG A 471 -1.14 -19.24 28.19
N VAL A 472 -2.05 -18.42 27.68
CA VAL A 472 -1.75 -17.45 26.63
C VAL A 472 -0.74 -16.39 27.06
N ASN A 473 -0.81 -15.91 28.31
CA ASN A 473 0.09 -14.88 28.81
C ASN A 473 1.55 -15.37 28.93
N HIS A 474 1.78 -16.69 28.95
CA HIS A 474 3.14 -17.26 28.93
C HIS A 474 3.74 -17.29 27.51
N LEU A 475 2.96 -16.94 26.48
CA LEU A 475 3.42 -16.86 25.09
C LEU A 475 3.83 -15.42 24.77
N PHE A 476 5.07 -15.23 24.32
CA PHE A 476 5.57 -13.95 23.86
C PHE A 476 6.02 -14.04 22.40
N TYR A 477 5.17 -13.56 21.50
CA TYR A 477 5.46 -13.49 20.07
C TYR A 477 6.31 -12.26 19.75
N CYS A 478 7.47 -12.49 19.16
CA CYS A 478 8.31 -11.42 18.66
C CYS A 478 7.82 -10.97 17.28
N THR A 479 7.97 -9.68 17.02
CA THR A 479 7.74 -9.02 15.73
C THR A 479 8.93 -8.11 15.43
N ASP A 480 9.01 -7.61 14.21
CA ASP A 480 9.96 -6.56 13.82
C ASP A 480 9.78 -5.26 14.62
N LYS A 481 8.60 -5.05 15.22
CA LYS A 481 8.25 -3.91 16.07
C LYS A 481 8.44 -4.15 17.57
N THR A 482 8.85 -5.35 17.99
CA THR A 482 9.02 -5.67 19.42
C THR A 482 10.12 -4.79 20.03
N SER A 483 9.79 -4.10 21.13
CA SER A 483 10.68 -3.12 21.75
C SER A 483 11.60 -3.73 22.83
N TRP A 484 12.71 -3.05 23.12
CA TRP A 484 13.60 -3.41 24.23
C TRP A 484 12.87 -3.44 25.57
N PHE A 485 11.90 -2.55 25.80
CA PHE A 485 11.16 -2.46 27.07
C PHE A 485 10.32 -3.71 27.32
N GLU A 486 9.66 -4.23 26.29
CA GLU A 486 8.89 -5.48 26.34
C GLU A 486 9.79 -6.69 26.53
N THR A 487 10.92 -6.73 25.80
CA THR A 487 11.92 -7.79 25.95
C THR A 487 12.56 -7.79 27.34
N ARG A 488 12.89 -6.63 27.91
CA ARG A 488 13.40 -6.49 29.27
C ARG A 488 12.39 -7.04 30.29
N ALA A 489 11.13 -6.63 30.18
CA ALA A 489 10.06 -7.13 31.05
C ALA A 489 9.92 -8.67 30.94
N PHE A 490 9.98 -9.22 29.73
CA PHE A 490 9.99 -10.68 29.49
C PHE A 490 11.17 -11.37 30.20
N ILE A 491 12.40 -10.84 30.09
CA ILE A 491 13.58 -11.42 30.75
C ILE A 491 13.40 -11.47 32.28
N TYR A 492 12.91 -10.38 32.88
CA TYR A 492 12.58 -10.36 34.30
C TYR A 492 11.49 -11.38 34.64
N ARG A 493 10.45 -11.50 33.80
CA ARG A 493 9.38 -12.49 33.98
C ARG A 493 9.93 -13.92 33.99
N CYS A 494 10.76 -14.28 33.02
CA CYS A 494 11.39 -15.60 32.96
C CYS A 494 12.18 -15.87 34.24
N PHE A 495 13.09 -14.95 34.60
CA PHE A 495 14.02 -15.16 35.70
C PHE A 495 13.36 -15.17 37.08
N TYR A 496 12.24 -14.46 37.25
CA TYR A 496 11.59 -14.30 38.55
C TYR A 496 10.28 -15.07 38.77
N SER A 497 9.55 -15.48 37.72
CA SER A 497 8.22 -16.12 37.85
C SER A 497 8.23 -17.58 38.32
N GLN A 498 9.33 -18.30 38.16
CA GLN A 498 9.44 -19.76 38.35
C GLN A 498 8.52 -20.60 37.43
N THR A 499 7.86 -19.96 36.46
CA THR A 499 7.00 -20.62 35.48
C THR A 499 7.66 -20.62 34.10
N LEU A 500 7.31 -21.58 33.26
CA LEU A 500 7.78 -21.66 31.88
C LEU A 500 7.20 -20.51 31.05
N GLN A 501 8.09 -19.66 30.56
CA GLN A 501 7.78 -18.55 29.65
C GLN A 501 8.36 -18.83 28.27
N GLN A 502 7.56 -18.67 27.22
CA GLN A 502 7.93 -19.04 25.86
C GLN A 502 8.20 -17.80 24.99
N LEU A 503 9.41 -17.72 24.44
CA LEU A 503 9.82 -16.71 23.47
C LEU A 503 9.68 -17.27 22.05
N ILE A 504 8.77 -16.70 21.27
CA ILE A 504 8.36 -17.23 19.97
C ILE A 504 8.83 -16.30 18.86
N ARG A 505 9.45 -16.88 17.82
CA ARG A 505 10.05 -16.19 16.67
C ARG A 505 11.05 -15.07 16.99
N PRO A 506 11.94 -15.24 17.98
CA PRO A 506 12.92 -14.20 18.34
C PRO A 506 13.92 -13.84 17.25
N GLU A 507 13.99 -14.57 16.14
CA GLU A 507 14.66 -14.16 14.90
C GLU A 507 14.16 -12.82 14.35
N LEU A 508 12.93 -12.39 14.69
CA LEU A 508 12.35 -11.11 14.28
C LEU A 508 12.85 -9.92 15.14
N LEU A 509 13.54 -10.18 16.25
CA LEU A 509 14.11 -9.12 17.08
C LEU A 509 15.32 -8.49 16.39
N SER A 510 15.46 -7.16 16.51
CA SER A 510 16.63 -6.46 15.97
C SER A 510 17.95 -6.95 16.62
N PRO A 511 19.08 -6.92 15.90
CA PRO A 511 20.37 -7.36 16.46
C PRO A 511 20.73 -6.67 17.78
N LEU A 512 20.43 -5.36 17.88
CA LEU A 512 20.67 -4.59 19.11
C LEU A 512 19.87 -5.13 20.31
N ILE A 513 18.60 -5.49 20.11
CA ILE A 513 17.76 -6.05 21.17
C ILE A 513 18.26 -7.43 21.57
N GLN A 514 18.69 -8.26 20.62
CA GLN A 514 19.27 -9.57 20.90
C GLN A 514 20.55 -9.45 21.76
N ASP A 515 21.44 -8.52 21.43
CA ASP A 515 22.68 -8.28 22.18
C ASP A 515 22.38 -7.82 23.62
N ARG A 516 21.43 -6.88 23.77
CA ARG A 516 20.96 -6.44 25.09
C ARG A 516 20.27 -7.56 25.89
N PHE A 517 19.54 -8.45 25.22
CA PHE A 517 18.90 -9.61 25.85
C PHE A 517 19.95 -10.49 26.51
N VAL A 518 20.98 -10.88 25.75
CA VAL A 518 22.07 -11.73 26.25
C VAL A 518 22.77 -11.04 27.44
N GLY A 519 23.07 -9.74 27.31
CA GLY A 519 23.72 -8.97 28.37
C GLY A 519 22.93 -8.99 29.68
N LEU A 520 21.63 -8.66 29.63
CA LEU A 520 20.80 -8.61 30.83
C LEU A 520 20.57 -9.99 31.45
N LEU A 521 20.31 -11.03 30.65
CA LEU A 521 20.13 -12.37 31.23
C LEU A 521 21.43 -12.90 31.85
N THR A 522 22.59 -12.60 31.24
CA THR A 522 23.90 -12.94 31.78
C THR A 522 24.16 -12.24 33.11
N GLU A 523 23.83 -10.95 33.21
CA GLU A 523 23.93 -10.19 34.45
C GLU A 523 23.06 -10.81 35.55
N LEU A 524 21.79 -11.08 35.27
CA LEU A 524 20.86 -11.68 36.22
C LEU A 524 21.31 -13.07 36.66
N PHE A 525 21.71 -13.92 35.72
CA PHE A 525 22.19 -15.28 35.99
C PHE A 525 23.46 -15.27 36.84
N THR A 526 24.43 -14.43 36.49
CA THR A 526 25.70 -14.31 37.25
C THR A 526 25.46 -13.76 38.64
N SER A 527 24.53 -12.82 38.81
CA SER A 527 24.19 -12.26 40.13
C SER A 527 23.51 -13.26 41.06
N LYS A 528 22.75 -14.22 40.51
CA LYS A 528 21.99 -15.23 41.26
C LYS A 528 22.02 -16.60 40.57
N PRO A 529 23.17 -17.29 40.53
CA PRO A 529 23.37 -18.50 39.74
C PRO A 529 22.57 -19.72 40.24
N LYS A 530 22.13 -19.69 41.51
CA LYS A 530 21.30 -20.75 42.12
C LYS A 530 19.80 -20.53 41.92
N ARG A 531 19.39 -19.45 41.25
CA ARG A 531 17.96 -19.17 41.06
C ARG A 531 17.44 -20.04 39.91
N ASN A 532 16.46 -20.87 40.22
CA ASN A 532 15.76 -21.66 39.21
C ASN A 532 14.86 -20.73 38.37
N PHE A 533 14.97 -20.85 37.06
CA PHE A 533 14.08 -20.22 36.10
C PHE A 533 13.87 -21.16 34.92
N GLN A 534 12.77 -20.97 34.19
CA GLN A 534 12.44 -21.74 32.99
C GLN A 534 12.05 -20.79 31.87
N MET A 535 12.68 -20.98 30.72
CA MET A 535 12.40 -20.25 29.49
C MET A 535 12.40 -21.24 28.34
N SER A 536 11.58 -21.01 27.32
CA SER A 536 11.72 -21.70 26.04
C SER A 536 11.84 -20.73 24.89
N ILE A 537 12.51 -21.19 23.83
CA ILE A 537 12.70 -20.47 22.57
C ILE A 537 12.15 -21.34 21.46
N ILE A 538 11.19 -20.82 20.70
CA ILE A 538 10.65 -21.44 19.50
C ILE A 538 11.05 -20.57 18.32
N THR A 539 11.86 -21.11 17.42
CA THR A 539 12.33 -20.40 16.23
C THR A 539 11.99 -21.15 14.95
N THR A 540 11.74 -20.38 13.89
CA THR A 540 11.50 -20.89 12.54
C THR A 540 12.72 -20.74 11.62
N SER A 541 13.80 -20.17 12.14
CA SER A 541 15.04 -19.90 11.41
C SER A 541 16.18 -20.82 11.85
N GLN A 542 17.14 -21.05 10.95
CA GLN A 542 18.33 -21.83 11.29
C GLN A 542 19.19 -21.12 12.34
N THR A 543 19.60 -21.83 13.39
CA THR A 543 20.20 -21.23 14.59
C THR A 543 21.72 -21.01 14.53
N GLY A 544 22.39 -21.46 13.47
CA GLY A 544 23.86 -21.54 13.40
C GLY A 544 24.60 -20.20 13.53
N HIS A 545 23.99 -19.09 13.10
CA HIS A 545 24.62 -17.76 13.11
C HIS A 545 23.90 -16.75 14.01
N TRP A 546 22.99 -17.21 14.86
CA TRP A 546 22.09 -16.31 15.58
C TRP A 546 22.75 -15.79 16.89
N ARG A 547 22.86 -14.45 17.01
CA ARG A 547 23.57 -13.79 18.12
C ARG A 547 22.99 -14.14 19.48
N LEU A 548 21.66 -14.15 19.60
CA LEU A 548 20.98 -14.48 20.86
C LEU A 548 21.38 -15.88 21.35
N LEU A 549 21.21 -16.92 20.52
CA LEU A 549 21.54 -18.29 20.92
C LEU A 549 23.03 -18.52 21.14
N ASN A 550 23.89 -17.91 20.33
CA ASN A 550 25.32 -18.03 20.52
C ASN A 550 25.72 -17.44 21.88
N GLY A 551 25.17 -16.29 22.27
CA GLY A 551 25.33 -15.72 23.60
C GLY A 551 24.82 -16.63 24.71
N LEU A 552 23.60 -17.14 24.59
CA LEU A 552 23.01 -18.03 25.61
C LEU A 552 23.74 -19.37 25.75
N ARG A 553 24.27 -19.93 24.65
CA ARG A 553 25.06 -21.16 24.65
C ARG A 553 26.36 -21.00 25.46
N THR A 554 26.94 -19.80 25.53
CA THR A 554 28.12 -19.54 26.37
C THR A 554 27.86 -19.77 27.87
N LEU A 555 26.60 -19.61 28.31
CA LEU A 555 26.18 -19.83 29.69
C LEU A 555 25.92 -21.31 30.01
N GLN A 556 25.98 -22.21 29.02
CA GLN A 556 25.69 -23.66 29.16
C GLN A 556 24.29 -23.98 29.72
N ILE A 557 23.32 -23.08 29.50
CA ILE A 557 21.95 -23.20 30.01
C ILE A 557 20.92 -23.66 28.96
N VAL A 558 21.33 -23.78 27.69
CA VAL A 558 20.45 -24.09 26.56
C VAL A 558 20.39 -25.59 26.30
N TYR A 559 19.18 -26.12 26.19
CA TYR A 559 18.88 -27.50 25.84
C TYR A 559 18.02 -27.54 24.56
N SER A 560 18.54 -28.14 23.49
CA SER A 560 17.79 -28.36 22.26
C SER A 560 16.84 -29.54 22.44
N VAL A 561 15.55 -29.30 22.22
CA VAL A 561 14.49 -30.32 22.24
C VAL A 561 14.37 -30.92 20.85
N HIS A 562 14.45 -32.24 20.77
CA HIS A 562 14.35 -32.97 19.50
C HIS A 562 12.92 -33.43 19.21
N ASP A 563 12.65 -33.76 17.95
CA ASP A 563 11.29 -34.09 17.48
C ASP A 563 10.68 -35.32 18.19
N GLN A 564 11.51 -36.23 18.71
CA GLN A 564 11.06 -37.40 19.47
C GLN A 564 10.61 -37.07 20.91
N GLU A 565 11.06 -35.94 21.45
CA GLU A 565 10.66 -35.46 22.80
C GLU A 565 9.41 -34.58 22.74
N MET A 566 9.00 -34.15 21.55
CA MET A 566 7.77 -33.40 21.33
C MET A 566 6.56 -34.32 21.24
N LEU A 567 5.38 -33.77 21.57
CA LEU A 567 4.09 -34.46 21.50
C LEU A 567 3.95 -35.26 20.20
N GLY A 568 3.62 -36.54 20.33
CA GLY A 568 3.21 -37.35 19.20
C GLY A 568 1.88 -36.85 18.61
N LYS A 569 1.52 -37.32 17.41
CA LYS A 569 0.28 -36.88 16.73
C LYS A 569 -0.98 -37.09 17.57
N GLU A 570 -1.11 -38.25 18.19
CA GLU A 570 -2.27 -38.62 19.02
C GLU A 570 -2.31 -37.81 20.33
N GLU A 571 -1.17 -37.63 21.00
CA GLU A 571 -1.08 -36.85 22.23
C GLU A 571 -1.36 -35.35 21.97
N LEU A 572 -0.86 -34.82 20.86
CA LEU A 572 -1.13 -33.46 20.42
C LEU A 572 -2.63 -33.25 20.17
N GLU A 573 -3.26 -34.16 19.43
CA GLU A 573 -4.69 -34.12 19.17
C GLU A 573 -5.50 -34.17 20.47
N ASN A 574 -5.18 -35.11 21.36
CA ASN A 574 -5.83 -35.22 22.68
C ASN A 574 -5.65 -33.96 23.53
N THR A 575 -4.49 -33.31 23.46
CA THR A 575 -4.22 -32.06 24.19
C THR A 575 -5.04 -30.91 23.62
N ILE A 576 -5.10 -30.78 22.29
CA ILE A 576 -5.88 -29.75 21.61
C ILE A 576 -7.38 -29.93 21.86
N GLN A 577 -7.92 -31.16 21.77
CA GLN A 577 -9.34 -31.42 22.01
C GLN A 577 -9.80 -31.04 23.43
N LYS A 578 -8.91 -31.15 24.43
CA LYS A 578 -9.21 -30.73 25.81
C LYS A 578 -9.29 -29.21 25.98
N LEU A 579 -8.64 -28.45 25.10
CA LEU A 579 -8.60 -26.98 25.13
C LEU A 579 -9.67 -26.34 24.25
N LEU A 580 -10.11 -27.02 23.19
CA LEU A 580 -11.15 -26.54 22.28
C LEU A 580 -12.53 -26.52 22.95
N GLY A 581 -13.41 -25.65 22.44
CA GLY A 581 -14.80 -25.57 22.86
C GLY A 581 -15.62 -26.66 22.20
N ASN A 582 -16.57 -27.23 22.96
CA ASN A 582 -17.39 -28.35 22.49
C ASN A 582 -18.15 -28.07 21.18
N ASN A 583 -18.50 -26.81 20.92
CA ASN A 583 -19.28 -26.37 19.75
C ASN A 583 -18.46 -25.59 18.72
N ASP A 584 -17.14 -25.49 18.89
CA ASP A 584 -16.29 -24.84 17.90
C ASP A 584 -16.20 -25.71 16.64
N ALA A 585 -16.38 -25.08 15.49
CA ALA A 585 -16.43 -25.78 14.22
C ALA A 585 -15.95 -24.87 13.09
N TRP A 586 -15.63 -25.46 11.96
CA TRP A 586 -15.36 -24.70 10.75
C TRP A 586 -16.15 -25.22 9.57
N VAL A 587 -16.54 -24.31 8.69
CA VAL A 587 -17.42 -24.55 7.57
C VAL A 587 -16.73 -24.10 6.30
N THR A 588 -16.68 -25.00 5.34
CA THR A 588 -16.10 -24.80 4.02
C THR A 588 -17.02 -25.38 2.96
N SER A 589 -16.77 -25.08 1.70
CA SER A 589 -17.60 -25.51 0.59
C SER A 589 -16.77 -25.72 -0.66
N GLN A 590 -17.19 -26.63 -1.53
CA GLN A 590 -16.52 -26.87 -2.81
C GLN A 590 -16.53 -25.64 -3.72
N ILE A 591 -17.60 -24.84 -3.67
CA ILE A 591 -17.77 -23.59 -4.43
C ILE A 591 -18.50 -22.53 -3.60
N SER A 592 -18.27 -21.25 -3.90
CA SER A 592 -19.00 -20.16 -3.24
C SER A 592 -20.48 -20.16 -3.66
N GLY A 593 -21.37 -19.82 -2.71
CA GLY A 593 -22.83 -19.80 -2.92
C GLY A 593 -23.58 -21.06 -2.46
N LEU A 594 -22.92 -22.01 -1.79
CA LEU A 594 -23.57 -23.22 -1.23
C LEU A 594 -24.23 -23.02 0.15
N GLY A 595 -24.15 -21.82 0.73
CA GLY A 595 -24.90 -21.47 1.95
C GLY A 595 -24.15 -21.67 3.28
N LYS A 596 -22.82 -21.58 3.30
CA LYS A 596 -21.99 -21.67 4.53
C LYS A 596 -22.47 -20.72 5.63
N SER A 597 -22.54 -19.42 5.35
CA SER A 597 -23.06 -18.40 6.28
C SER A 597 -24.49 -18.71 6.77
N THR A 598 -25.36 -19.25 5.90
CA THR A 598 -26.74 -19.63 6.26
C THR A 598 -26.74 -20.83 7.19
N TYR A 599 -25.93 -21.85 6.89
CA TYR A 599 -25.77 -23.02 7.75
C TYR A 599 -25.29 -22.63 9.15
N ILE A 600 -24.24 -21.80 9.25
CA ILE A 600 -23.72 -21.33 10.53
C ILE A 600 -24.79 -20.55 11.30
N ARG A 601 -25.51 -19.64 10.63
CA ARG A 601 -26.60 -18.87 11.24
C ARG A 601 -27.71 -19.78 11.76
N ASP A 602 -28.16 -20.75 10.96
CA ASP A 602 -29.22 -21.68 11.34
C ASP A 602 -28.79 -22.58 12.51
N GLU A 603 -27.54 -23.04 12.56
CA GLU A 603 -26.98 -23.77 13.71
C GLU A 603 -26.92 -22.92 14.98
N ILE A 604 -26.50 -21.65 14.88
CA ILE A 604 -26.45 -20.72 16.01
C ILE A 604 -27.85 -20.42 16.54
N LEU A 605 -28.82 -20.20 15.65
CA LEU A 605 -30.22 -20.00 16.01
C LEU A 605 -30.81 -21.25 16.68
N ARG A 606 -30.46 -22.46 16.21
CA ARG A 606 -30.87 -23.74 16.81
C ARG A 606 -30.38 -23.89 18.25
N MET A 607 -29.23 -23.30 18.58
CA MET A 607 -28.70 -23.24 19.95
C MET A 607 -29.30 -22.11 20.80
N ASN A 608 -30.29 -21.37 20.29
CA ASN A 608 -30.86 -20.17 20.92
C ASN A 608 -29.79 -19.12 21.26
N LYS A 609 -28.78 -18.98 20.38
CA LYS A 609 -27.72 -17.97 20.53
C LYS A 609 -27.87 -16.83 19.52
N HIS A 610 -27.45 -15.64 19.91
CA HIS A 610 -27.33 -14.45 19.08
C HIS A 610 -26.17 -14.63 18.08
N TYR A 611 -26.43 -14.31 16.82
CA TYR A 611 -25.50 -14.46 15.71
C TYR A 611 -24.63 -13.21 15.56
N ILE A 612 -23.33 -13.34 15.80
CA ILE A 612 -22.35 -12.26 15.60
C ILE A 612 -21.44 -12.62 14.42
N LYS A 613 -21.58 -11.92 13.30
CA LYS A 613 -20.71 -12.11 12.13
C LYS A 613 -19.50 -11.18 12.21
N PHE A 614 -18.30 -11.74 12.09
CA PHE A 614 -17.03 -11.05 12.18
C PHE A 614 -16.16 -11.33 10.95
N PRO A 615 -16.18 -10.46 9.92
CA PRO A 615 -15.40 -10.65 8.71
C PRO A 615 -13.91 -10.27 8.89
N ILE A 616 -13.01 -11.09 8.35
CA ILE A 616 -11.57 -10.88 8.29
C ILE A 616 -11.13 -11.00 6.83
N GLY A 617 -10.50 -9.95 6.29
CA GLY A 617 -9.95 -9.95 4.93
C GLY A 617 -9.11 -8.70 4.67
N GLY A 618 -8.22 -8.78 3.68
CA GLY A 618 -7.27 -7.72 3.29
C GLY A 618 -6.03 -7.66 4.18
N GLU A 619 -5.47 -6.45 4.28
CA GLU A 619 -4.40 -6.11 5.21
C GLU A 619 -4.90 -6.25 6.65
N MET A 620 -4.13 -6.96 7.48
CA MET A 620 -4.57 -7.37 8.81
C MET A 620 -3.59 -6.86 9.88
N SER A 621 -4.12 -6.09 10.83
CA SER A 621 -3.42 -5.72 12.06
C SER A 621 -4.07 -6.43 13.25
N ALA A 622 -3.27 -7.12 14.06
CA ALA A 622 -3.74 -7.84 15.23
C ALA A 622 -4.43 -6.91 16.25
N ASP A 623 -3.94 -5.68 16.40
CA ASP A 623 -4.49 -4.70 17.34
C ASP A 623 -5.87 -4.21 16.87
N ILE A 624 -6.02 -3.93 15.57
CA ILE A 624 -7.33 -3.58 14.98
C ILE A 624 -8.33 -4.73 15.12
N LEU A 625 -7.89 -5.98 14.92
CA LEU A 625 -8.77 -7.13 15.09
C LEU A 625 -9.22 -7.28 16.55
N ALA A 626 -8.30 -7.13 17.51
CA ALA A 626 -8.63 -7.14 18.93
C ALA A 626 -9.64 -6.04 19.27
N GLU A 627 -9.40 -4.80 18.83
CA GLU A 627 -10.31 -3.68 19.04
C GLU A 627 -11.70 -3.92 18.43
N ARG A 628 -11.77 -4.36 17.17
CA ARG A 628 -13.04 -4.68 16.50
C ARG A 628 -13.82 -5.77 17.23
N LEU A 629 -13.15 -6.80 17.76
CA LEU A 629 -13.78 -7.83 18.57
C LEU A 629 -14.26 -7.30 19.92
N ARG A 630 -13.47 -6.45 20.58
CA ARG A 630 -13.88 -5.80 21.85
C ARG A 630 -15.11 -4.93 21.69
N ASN A 631 -15.25 -4.25 20.55
CA ASN A 631 -16.45 -3.47 20.25
C ASN A 631 -17.72 -4.35 20.15
N GLN A 632 -17.57 -5.67 19.96
CA GLN A 632 -18.66 -6.66 20.07
C GLN A 632 -18.80 -7.25 21.48
N GLY A 633 -17.94 -6.87 22.42
CA GLY A 633 -17.79 -7.47 23.76
C GLY A 633 -19.07 -7.49 24.57
N ALA A 634 -19.90 -6.43 24.50
CA ALA A 634 -21.20 -6.39 25.18
C ALA A 634 -22.14 -7.54 24.75
N GLN A 635 -22.10 -7.91 23.48
CA GLN A 635 -22.91 -9.01 22.94
C GLN A 635 -22.25 -10.38 23.22
N LEU A 636 -20.92 -10.43 23.29
CA LEU A 636 -20.17 -11.67 23.57
C LEU A 636 -20.21 -12.07 25.06
N ALA A 637 -20.29 -11.10 25.96
CA ALA A 637 -20.22 -11.34 27.40
C ALA A 637 -21.47 -12.02 27.99
N SER A 638 -22.61 -11.97 27.31
CA SER A 638 -23.88 -12.43 27.84
C SER A 638 -24.08 -13.95 27.78
N SER A 639 -23.06 -14.75 27.40
CA SER A 639 -23.12 -16.21 27.13
C SER A 639 -24.18 -16.67 26.12
N THR A 640 -25.04 -15.77 25.67
CA THR A 640 -26.13 -15.98 24.74
C THR A 640 -25.70 -15.76 23.29
N ALA A 641 -24.42 -15.52 22.99
CA ALA A 641 -23.95 -15.31 21.63
C ALA A 641 -23.08 -16.46 21.11
N ALA A 642 -22.91 -16.49 19.79
CA ALA A 642 -21.92 -17.28 19.07
C ALA A 642 -21.23 -16.39 18.03
N LEU A 643 -19.92 -16.59 17.88
CA LEU A 643 -19.07 -15.83 16.98
C LEU A 643 -18.90 -16.59 15.67
N HIS A 644 -19.22 -15.94 14.57
CA HIS A 644 -18.97 -16.41 13.22
C HIS A 644 -17.84 -15.59 12.59
N ILE A 645 -16.64 -16.16 12.55
CA ILE A 645 -15.46 -15.58 11.91
C ILE A 645 -15.49 -15.94 10.41
N ASP A 646 -15.68 -14.94 9.56
CA ASP A 646 -15.76 -15.09 8.10
C ASP A 646 -14.43 -14.67 7.45
N ILE A 647 -13.67 -15.63 6.96
CA ILE A 647 -12.29 -15.46 6.48
C ILE A 647 -12.27 -15.41 4.95
N GLY A 648 -11.95 -14.22 4.42
CA GLY A 648 -11.72 -13.96 3.00
C GLY A 648 -10.24 -14.07 2.60
N THR A 649 -9.84 -13.33 1.55
CA THR A 649 -8.43 -13.23 1.14
C THR A 649 -7.61 -12.40 2.12
N ILE A 650 -6.44 -12.90 2.53
CA ILE A 650 -5.58 -12.31 3.56
C ILE A 650 -4.13 -12.33 3.10
N GLU A 651 -3.39 -11.27 3.43
CA GLU A 651 -1.97 -11.13 3.07
C GLU A 651 -1.05 -11.90 4.03
N ASN A 652 -1.26 -11.78 5.34
CA ASN A 652 -0.45 -12.44 6.37
C ASN A 652 -1.16 -13.67 6.98
N ALA A 653 -1.14 -14.78 6.25
CA ALA A 653 -1.73 -16.05 6.68
C ALA A 653 -1.14 -16.58 8.00
N GLN A 654 0.15 -16.34 8.24
CA GLN A 654 0.86 -16.86 9.41
C GLN A 654 0.38 -16.19 10.69
N GLN A 655 0.34 -14.85 10.71
CA GLN A 655 -0.15 -14.12 11.88
C GLN A 655 -1.62 -14.49 12.18
N LEU A 656 -2.45 -14.69 11.16
CA LEU A 656 -3.82 -15.15 11.37
C LEU A 656 -3.88 -16.55 11.97
N ASN A 657 -3.07 -17.49 11.49
CA ASN A 657 -2.99 -18.84 12.06
C ASN A 657 -2.64 -18.78 13.57
N GLU A 658 -1.67 -17.93 13.93
CA GLU A 658 -1.24 -17.71 15.32
C GLU A 658 -2.33 -17.08 16.19
N LEU A 659 -3.06 -16.10 15.66
CA LEU A 659 -4.22 -15.49 16.31
C LEU A 659 -5.35 -16.50 16.52
N LEU A 660 -5.64 -17.33 15.50
CA LEU A 660 -6.75 -18.26 15.54
C LEU A 660 -6.56 -19.36 16.58
N TYR A 661 -5.38 -19.99 16.67
CA TYR A 661 -5.19 -20.97 17.74
C TYR A 661 -5.13 -20.31 19.12
N CYS A 662 -4.62 -19.08 19.25
CA CYS A 662 -4.70 -18.38 20.53
C CYS A 662 -6.16 -18.14 20.94
N LEU A 663 -6.97 -17.67 20.00
CA LEU A 663 -8.39 -17.41 20.21
C LEU A 663 -9.21 -18.69 20.48
N LEU A 664 -8.93 -19.78 19.77
CA LEU A 664 -9.68 -21.04 19.91
C LEU A 664 -9.27 -21.82 21.17
N LEU A 665 -7.97 -21.90 21.46
CA LEU A 665 -7.43 -22.72 22.56
C LEU A 665 -7.43 -21.98 23.90
N PHE A 666 -7.09 -20.68 23.90
CA PHE A 666 -6.96 -19.89 25.13
C PHE A 666 -8.05 -18.85 25.29
N ARG A 667 -8.95 -18.71 24.30
CA ARG A 667 -10.02 -17.71 24.30
C ARG A 667 -9.53 -16.27 24.36
N SER A 668 -8.26 -16.04 24.02
CA SER A 668 -7.64 -14.72 24.14
C SER A 668 -6.38 -14.66 23.30
N PHE A 669 -6.01 -13.46 22.85
CA PHE A 669 -4.72 -13.18 22.25
C PHE A 669 -4.26 -11.75 22.52
N ARG A 670 -2.95 -11.53 22.42
CA ARG A 670 -2.30 -10.21 22.44
C ARG A 670 -0.99 -10.28 21.66
N PHE A 671 -0.95 -9.69 20.48
CA PHE A 671 0.26 -9.62 19.62
C PHE A 671 0.85 -8.21 19.55
N GLY A 672 0.09 -7.18 19.97
CA GLY A 672 0.55 -5.80 20.08
C GLY A 672 0.10 -5.17 21.40
N GLN A 673 -0.40 -3.94 21.31
CA GLN A 673 -0.87 -3.19 22.48
C GLN A 673 -2.28 -3.59 22.91
N GLU A 674 -3.03 -4.25 22.04
CA GLU A 674 -4.43 -4.55 22.27
C GLU A 674 -4.64 -6.03 22.61
N ALA A 675 -5.39 -6.27 23.68
CA ALA A 675 -5.81 -7.61 24.09
C ALA A 675 -7.30 -7.81 23.83
N ILE A 676 -7.66 -9.07 23.58
CA ILE A 676 -9.05 -9.52 23.51
C ILE A 676 -9.21 -10.80 24.32
N TYR A 677 -10.38 -10.96 24.92
CA TYR A 677 -10.82 -12.17 25.61
C TYR A 677 -12.26 -12.44 25.19
N VAL A 678 -12.54 -13.69 24.85
CA VAL A 678 -13.86 -14.21 24.51
C VAL A 678 -14.27 -15.20 25.61
N PRO A 679 -15.50 -15.17 26.13
CA PRO A 679 -15.92 -16.17 27.12
C PRO A 679 -15.85 -17.62 26.57
N PRO A 680 -15.43 -18.62 27.37
CA PRO A 680 -15.27 -20.01 26.92
C PRO A 680 -16.54 -20.69 26.41
N ASP A 681 -17.71 -20.19 26.81
CA ASP A 681 -19.04 -20.69 26.47
C ASP A 681 -19.63 -20.04 25.21
N VAL A 682 -18.91 -19.11 24.57
CA VAL A 682 -19.22 -18.57 23.25
C VAL A 682 -18.65 -19.50 22.18
N PRO A 683 -19.49 -20.21 21.40
CA PRO A 683 -19.02 -21.03 20.29
C PRO A 683 -18.39 -20.17 19.20
N ILE A 684 -17.29 -20.64 18.63
CA ILE A 684 -16.59 -19.98 17.52
C ILE A 684 -16.72 -20.84 16.26
N TYR A 685 -17.36 -20.27 15.24
CA TYR A 685 -17.48 -20.85 13.90
C TYR A 685 -16.54 -20.14 12.94
N ILE A 686 -15.73 -20.89 12.21
CA ILE A 686 -14.85 -20.34 11.17
C ILE A 686 -15.43 -20.67 9.79
N GLU A 687 -15.75 -19.66 8.99
CA GLU A 687 -16.09 -19.80 7.58
C GLU A 687 -14.86 -19.48 6.73
N LEU A 688 -14.47 -20.38 5.82
CA LEU A 688 -13.47 -20.11 4.79
C LEU A 688 -14.14 -19.88 3.44
N ASP A 689 -13.72 -18.85 2.70
CA ASP A 689 -14.16 -18.70 1.31
C ASP A 689 -13.69 -19.89 0.44
N ALA A 690 -14.41 -20.18 -0.64
CA ALA A 690 -14.12 -21.28 -1.56
C ALA A 690 -13.22 -20.85 -2.74
N SER A 691 -12.47 -19.76 -2.58
CA SER A 691 -11.53 -19.27 -3.59
C SER A 691 -10.28 -20.18 -3.69
N PRO A 692 -9.60 -20.24 -4.84
CA PRO A 692 -8.32 -20.94 -4.97
C PRO A 692 -7.22 -20.38 -4.05
N HIS A 693 -7.32 -19.13 -3.60
CA HIS A 693 -6.38 -18.54 -2.64
C HIS A 693 -6.61 -19.06 -1.21
N THR A 694 -7.85 -19.44 -0.87
CA THR A 694 -8.21 -19.98 0.46
C THR A 694 -7.98 -21.48 0.60
N SER A 695 -7.78 -22.24 -0.49
CA SER A 695 -7.37 -23.65 -0.39
C SER A 695 -5.99 -23.81 0.24
N ASN A 696 -5.04 -22.95 -0.14
CA ASN A 696 -3.72 -22.87 0.50
C ASN A 696 -3.85 -22.45 1.98
N LEU A 697 -4.74 -21.51 2.30
CA LEU A 697 -5.02 -21.13 3.70
C LEU A 697 -5.52 -22.31 4.54
N GLN A 698 -6.35 -23.20 3.99
CA GLN A 698 -6.81 -24.40 4.71
C GLN A 698 -5.64 -25.31 5.11
N GLU A 699 -4.64 -25.48 4.25
CA GLU A 699 -3.48 -26.33 4.52
C GLU A 699 -2.55 -25.70 5.58
N ARG A 700 -2.35 -24.37 5.49
CA ARG A 700 -1.50 -23.60 6.40
C ARG A 700 -2.12 -23.38 7.80
N MET A 701 -3.44 -23.32 7.90
CA MET A 701 -4.13 -23.13 9.18
C MET A 701 -4.21 -24.44 9.98
N VAL A 702 -3.16 -24.73 10.74
CA VAL A 702 -2.97 -25.98 11.49
C VAL A 702 -4.15 -26.30 12.41
N ILE A 703 -4.71 -25.29 13.08
CA ILE A 703 -5.78 -25.49 14.06
C ILE A 703 -7.08 -26.05 13.46
N LEU A 704 -7.35 -25.79 12.18
CA LEU A 704 -8.54 -26.29 11.49
C LEU A 704 -8.55 -27.82 11.37
N LYS A 705 -7.37 -28.46 11.38
CA LYS A 705 -7.21 -29.93 11.34
C LYS A 705 -7.86 -30.60 12.56
N TYR A 706 -8.02 -29.86 13.66
CA TYR A 706 -8.55 -30.37 14.93
C TYR A 706 -9.98 -29.91 15.22
N LEU A 707 -10.53 -28.98 14.44
CA LEU A 707 -11.91 -28.53 14.58
C LEU A 707 -12.89 -29.45 13.84
N LYS A 708 -14.14 -29.51 14.32
CA LYS A 708 -15.23 -30.19 13.62
C LYS A 708 -15.45 -29.53 12.25
N LYS A 709 -15.22 -30.29 11.18
CA LYS A 709 -15.39 -29.83 9.79
C LYS A 709 -16.81 -30.06 9.30
N LYS A 710 -17.47 -29.01 8.81
CA LYS A 710 -18.63 -29.12 7.92
C LYS A 710 -18.22 -28.71 6.51
N HIS A 711 -18.28 -29.64 5.57
CA HIS A 711 -18.02 -29.36 4.16
C HIS A 711 -19.32 -29.46 3.34
N LEU A 712 -19.62 -28.41 2.57
CA LEU A 712 -20.77 -28.35 1.68
C LEU A 712 -20.33 -28.70 0.26
N ASN A 713 -20.75 -29.87 -0.23
CA ASN A 713 -20.42 -30.36 -1.58
C ASN A 713 -21.36 -29.80 -2.65
N SER A 714 -22.65 -29.73 -2.33
CA SER A 714 -23.71 -29.34 -3.25
C SER A 714 -24.80 -28.57 -2.51
N ILE A 715 -25.69 -27.96 -3.28
CA ILE A 715 -26.94 -27.43 -2.75
C ILE A 715 -27.80 -28.59 -2.21
N ASP A 716 -28.46 -28.37 -1.06
CA ASP A 716 -29.47 -29.29 -0.52
C ASP A 716 -30.85 -28.63 -0.67
N LEU A 717 -31.56 -29.01 -1.73
CA LEU A 717 -32.87 -28.43 -2.07
C LEU A 717 -33.95 -28.75 -1.03
N ASN A 718 -33.74 -29.71 -0.12
CA ASN A 718 -34.67 -29.96 0.97
C ASN A 718 -34.66 -28.84 2.01
N LEU A 719 -33.60 -28.04 2.07
CA LEU A 719 -33.49 -26.86 2.95
C LEU A 719 -34.22 -25.63 2.39
N LEU A 720 -34.88 -25.76 1.23
CA LEU A 720 -35.55 -24.66 0.56
C LEU A 720 -36.76 -24.20 1.40
N LYS A 721 -36.65 -23.00 1.97
CA LYS A 721 -37.68 -22.39 2.82
C LYS A 721 -38.81 -21.79 1.96
N VAL A 722 -39.53 -22.64 1.22
CA VAL A 722 -40.61 -22.26 0.27
C VAL A 722 -41.61 -21.30 0.91
N ASN A 723 -41.98 -21.55 2.17
CA ASN A 723 -43.02 -20.80 2.87
C ASN A 723 -42.64 -19.35 3.23
N THR A 724 -41.36 -18.98 3.16
CA THR A 724 -40.86 -17.66 3.57
C THR A 724 -40.38 -16.82 2.40
N TRP A 725 -40.59 -17.27 1.15
CA TRP A 725 -40.10 -16.62 -0.06
C TRP A 725 -41.26 -16.29 -1.02
N PRO A 726 -41.87 -15.09 -0.93
CA PRO A 726 -43.03 -14.72 -1.75
C PRO A 726 -42.75 -14.73 -3.26
N GLU A 727 -41.59 -14.23 -3.68
CA GLU A 727 -41.16 -14.17 -5.07
C GLU A 727 -41.07 -15.57 -5.69
N PHE A 728 -40.59 -16.54 -4.90
CA PHE A 728 -40.55 -17.95 -5.28
C PHE A 728 -41.95 -18.48 -5.62
N HIS A 729 -42.96 -18.20 -4.78
CA HIS A 729 -44.33 -18.64 -5.06
C HIS A 729 -44.90 -18.02 -6.33
N GLY A 730 -44.64 -16.73 -6.58
CA GLY A 730 -45.06 -16.06 -7.81
C GLY A 730 -44.48 -16.74 -9.06
N VAL A 731 -43.21 -17.13 -9.01
CA VAL A 731 -42.56 -17.89 -10.08
C VAL A 731 -43.18 -19.28 -10.23
N ILE A 732 -43.32 -20.04 -9.14
CA ILE A 732 -43.89 -21.40 -9.17
C ILE A 732 -45.32 -21.41 -9.75
N ALA A 733 -46.15 -20.43 -9.39
CA ALA A 733 -47.51 -20.32 -9.92
C ALA A 733 -47.52 -20.15 -11.45
N TYR A 734 -46.62 -19.31 -11.97
CA TYR A 734 -46.43 -19.15 -13.41
C TYR A 734 -45.94 -20.43 -14.07
N LEU A 735 -44.92 -21.09 -13.50
CA LEU A 735 -44.40 -22.36 -14.04
C LEU A 735 -45.49 -23.42 -14.10
N GLN A 736 -46.33 -23.52 -13.06
CA GLN A 736 -47.44 -24.48 -13.04
C GLN A 736 -48.48 -24.16 -14.13
N ALA A 737 -48.83 -22.90 -14.32
CA ALA A 737 -49.80 -22.51 -15.33
C ALA A 737 -49.27 -22.67 -16.76
N ILE A 738 -47.96 -22.47 -16.98
CA ILE A 738 -47.30 -22.79 -18.24
C ILE A 738 -47.41 -24.29 -18.52
N LYS A 739 -47.06 -25.14 -17.53
CA LYS A 739 -47.15 -26.60 -17.64
C LYS A 739 -48.56 -27.09 -17.96
N LYS A 740 -49.59 -26.45 -17.39
CA LYS A 740 -51.01 -26.79 -17.62
C LYS A 740 -51.62 -26.12 -18.86
N GLY A 741 -50.91 -25.20 -19.52
CA GLY A 741 -51.44 -24.40 -20.63
C GLY A 741 -52.51 -23.37 -20.23
N GLU A 742 -52.67 -23.10 -18.93
CA GLU A 742 -53.70 -22.18 -18.39
C GLU A 742 -53.38 -20.70 -18.71
N ILE A 743 -52.12 -20.38 -18.99
CA ILE A 743 -51.64 -19.02 -19.30
C ILE A 743 -52.41 -18.38 -20.47
N ASN A 744 -52.80 -19.16 -21.49
CA ASN A 744 -53.49 -18.60 -22.66
C ASN A 744 -54.95 -18.21 -22.35
N GLY A 745 -55.55 -18.80 -21.32
CA GLY A 745 -56.96 -18.59 -20.97
C GLY A 745 -57.18 -17.69 -19.75
N LYS A 746 -56.15 -17.44 -18.94
CA LYS A 746 -56.27 -16.71 -17.67
C LYS A 746 -55.03 -15.87 -17.35
N ASP A 747 -55.26 -14.69 -16.79
CA ASP A 747 -54.22 -13.83 -16.22
C ASP A 747 -53.85 -14.24 -14.80
N ILE A 748 -52.56 -14.23 -14.51
CA ILE A 748 -51.98 -14.59 -13.20
C ILE A 748 -51.29 -13.36 -12.66
N ASN A 749 -51.64 -12.96 -11.44
CA ASN A 749 -50.97 -11.82 -10.80
C ASN A 749 -50.00 -12.35 -9.72
N PRO A 750 -48.67 -12.22 -9.91
CA PRO A 750 -47.68 -12.61 -8.90
C PRO A 750 -47.88 -11.95 -7.53
N GLU A 751 -48.47 -10.75 -7.44
CA GLU A 751 -48.70 -10.05 -6.17
C GLU A 751 -49.84 -10.66 -5.34
N GLN A 752 -50.78 -11.34 -5.98
CA GLN A 752 -51.85 -12.04 -5.24
C GLN A 752 -51.26 -13.16 -4.36
N PHE A 753 -50.09 -13.70 -4.72
CA PHE A 753 -49.41 -14.74 -3.96
C PHE A 753 -48.73 -14.22 -2.68
N GLU A 754 -48.45 -12.91 -2.55
CA GLU A 754 -48.07 -12.32 -1.26
C GLU A 754 -49.22 -12.43 -0.24
N ASN A 755 -50.46 -12.24 -0.70
CA ASN A 755 -51.64 -12.31 0.13
C ASN A 755 -52.13 -13.76 0.36
N GLU A 756 -51.95 -14.65 -0.63
CA GLU A 756 -52.34 -16.06 -0.57
C GLU A 756 -51.38 -16.96 0.25
N LEU A 757 -50.25 -16.43 0.75
CA LEU A 757 -49.32 -17.11 1.68
C LEU A 757 -50.01 -17.76 2.90
N LYS A 758 -51.25 -17.36 3.19
CA LYS A 758 -52.09 -17.91 4.27
C LYS A 758 -53.02 -19.06 3.87
N GLN A 759 -53.35 -19.30 2.59
CA GLN A 759 -54.47 -20.19 2.22
C GLN A 759 -54.23 -21.25 1.13
N LYS A 760 -53.26 -21.10 0.22
CA LYS A 760 -52.92 -22.15 -0.78
C LYS A 760 -51.41 -22.31 -0.92
N ARG A 761 -50.84 -23.22 -0.13
CA ARG A 761 -49.40 -23.54 -0.19
C ARG A 761 -49.16 -24.64 -1.23
N PHE A 762 -48.23 -24.40 -2.16
CA PHE A 762 -47.64 -25.48 -2.93
C PHE A 762 -46.85 -26.40 -1.98
N SER A 763 -46.92 -27.71 -2.21
CA SER A 763 -46.04 -28.64 -1.48
C SER A 763 -44.60 -28.46 -1.95
N VAL A 764 -43.62 -28.71 -1.08
CA VAL A 764 -42.19 -28.66 -1.45
C VAL A 764 -41.91 -29.55 -2.66
N ASN A 765 -42.53 -30.74 -2.71
CA ASN A 765 -42.39 -31.66 -3.84
C ASN A 765 -42.87 -31.05 -5.15
N THR A 766 -44.05 -30.41 -5.16
CA THR A 766 -44.58 -29.73 -6.35
C THR A 766 -43.67 -28.59 -6.81
N CYS A 767 -43.10 -27.83 -5.87
CA CYS A 767 -42.13 -26.79 -6.19
C CYS A 767 -40.87 -27.37 -6.81
N LEU A 768 -40.32 -28.44 -6.24
CA LEU A 768 -39.12 -29.11 -6.76
C LEU A 768 -39.36 -29.70 -8.15
N GLU A 769 -40.50 -30.35 -8.39
CA GLU A 769 -40.87 -30.88 -9.72
C GLU A 769 -40.88 -29.78 -10.80
N LEU A 770 -41.43 -28.60 -10.48
CA LEU A 770 -41.46 -27.46 -11.41
C LEU A 770 -40.08 -26.83 -11.60
N MET A 771 -39.30 -26.69 -10.52
CA MET A 771 -37.92 -26.21 -10.63
C MET A 771 -37.05 -27.17 -11.44
N GLU A 772 -37.29 -28.48 -11.32
CA GLU A 772 -36.59 -29.51 -12.06
C GLU A 772 -36.79 -29.32 -13.57
N GLU A 773 -38.04 -29.23 -14.00
CA GLU A 773 -38.44 -29.11 -15.40
C GLU A 773 -37.97 -27.81 -16.08
N TYR A 774 -38.02 -26.67 -15.38
CA TYR A 774 -37.83 -25.36 -16.00
C TYR A 774 -36.49 -24.70 -15.73
N PHE A 775 -35.70 -25.21 -14.77
CA PHE A 775 -34.41 -24.62 -14.41
C PHE A 775 -33.32 -25.67 -14.22
N ILE A 776 -33.50 -26.61 -13.29
CA ILE A 776 -32.44 -27.49 -12.80
C ILE A 776 -31.96 -28.47 -13.88
N GLN A 777 -32.85 -29.05 -14.69
CA GLN A 777 -32.46 -29.99 -15.76
C GLN A 777 -31.47 -29.41 -16.78
N ASN A 778 -31.48 -28.09 -16.95
CA ASN A 778 -30.57 -27.38 -17.85
C ASN A 778 -29.28 -26.91 -17.15
N GLN A 779 -29.17 -27.08 -15.84
CA GLN A 779 -27.97 -26.74 -15.07
C GLN A 779 -27.05 -27.95 -14.88
N ASN A 780 -25.75 -27.67 -14.78
CA ASN A 780 -24.85 -28.65 -14.18
C ASN A 780 -25.06 -28.67 -12.65
N MET A 781 -25.59 -29.78 -12.15
CA MET A 781 -25.86 -30.00 -10.71
C MET A 781 -24.65 -29.80 -9.82
N GLU A 782 -23.44 -30.06 -10.32
CA GLU A 782 -22.20 -29.85 -9.58
C GLU A 782 -21.92 -28.36 -9.30
N PHE A 783 -22.41 -27.47 -10.17
CA PHE A 783 -22.21 -26.02 -10.09
C PHE A 783 -23.48 -25.25 -9.73
N LEU A 784 -24.55 -25.95 -9.36
CA LEU A 784 -25.77 -25.33 -8.89
C LEU A 784 -25.55 -24.73 -7.50
N THR A 785 -25.98 -23.49 -7.30
CA THR A 785 -25.78 -22.75 -6.04
C THR A 785 -27.05 -22.02 -5.65
N TRP A 786 -27.18 -21.68 -4.36
CA TRP A 786 -28.28 -20.84 -3.87
C TRP A 786 -28.29 -19.48 -4.55
N THR A 787 -27.12 -18.94 -4.89
CA THR A 787 -27.00 -17.68 -5.64
C THR A 787 -27.61 -17.78 -7.03
N LYS A 788 -27.32 -18.85 -7.80
CA LYS A 788 -27.93 -19.07 -9.12
C LYS A 788 -29.45 -19.20 -9.02
N LEU A 789 -29.93 -19.96 -8.04
CA LEU A 789 -31.35 -20.12 -7.79
C LEU A 789 -32.02 -18.78 -7.43
N SER A 790 -31.43 -17.98 -6.53
CA SER A 790 -31.94 -16.64 -6.21
C SER A 790 -32.04 -15.77 -7.45
N ILE A 791 -30.97 -15.70 -8.26
CA ILE A 791 -30.96 -14.91 -9.50
C ILE A 791 -32.09 -15.32 -10.43
N PHE A 792 -32.31 -16.63 -10.62
CA PHE A 792 -33.42 -17.13 -11.42
C PHE A 792 -34.76 -16.65 -10.85
N ILE A 793 -35.02 -16.90 -9.57
CA ILE A 793 -36.29 -16.53 -8.94
C ILE A 793 -36.54 -15.02 -9.01
N ASP A 794 -35.54 -14.21 -8.65
CA ASP A 794 -35.68 -12.76 -8.55
C ASP A 794 -35.92 -12.11 -9.93
N VAL A 795 -35.19 -12.57 -10.97
CA VAL A 795 -35.36 -12.07 -12.35
C VAL A 795 -36.70 -12.51 -12.92
N TYR A 796 -37.05 -13.79 -12.82
CA TYR A 796 -38.30 -14.30 -13.42
C TYR A 796 -39.53 -13.81 -12.69
N TYR A 797 -39.46 -13.56 -11.38
CA TYR A 797 -40.53 -12.89 -10.66
C TYR A 797 -40.81 -11.51 -11.27
N LYS A 798 -39.78 -10.70 -11.53
CA LYS A 798 -39.96 -9.37 -12.17
C LYS A 798 -40.47 -9.48 -13.61
N LEU A 799 -39.97 -10.44 -14.38
CA LEU A 799 -40.46 -10.68 -15.75
C LEU A 799 -41.94 -11.07 -15.76
N PHE A 800 -42.35 -12.00 -14.89
CA PHE A 800 -43.74 -12.45 -14.79
C PHE A 800 -44.66 -11.35 -14.26
N LEU A 801 -44.18 -10.55 -13.31
CA LEU A 801 -44.93 -9.40 -12.81
C LEU A 801 -45.20 -8.38 -13.93
N GLY A 802 -44.18 -7.98 -14.68
CA GLY A 802 -44.35 -7.07 -15.82
C GLY A 802 -45.23 -7.69 -16.91
N PHE A 803 -45.07 -9.00 -17.18
CA PHE A 803 -45.91 -9.72 -18.14
C PHE A 803 -47.39 -9.70 -17.72
N SER A 804 -47.70 -9.86 -16.43
CA SER A 804 -49.07 -9.83 -15.90
C SER A 804 -49.76 -8.48 -16.06
N ARG A 805 -48.98 -7.39 -16.14
CA ARG A 805 -49.47 -6.00 -16.22
C ARG A 805 -49.45 -5.45 -17.64
N CYS A 806 -48.74 -6.11 -18.55
CA CYS A 806 -48.61 -5.67 -19.92
C CYS A 806 -49.93 -5.84 -20.68
N GLY A 807 -50.53 -4.72 -21.10
CA GLY A 807 -51.78 -4.71 -21.86
C GLY A 807 -51.74 -5.51 -23.17
N TYR A 808 -50.56 -5.66 -23.79
CA TYR A 808 -50.39 -6.46 -25.01
C TYR A 808 -50.51 -7.97 -24.79
N PHE A 809 -50.37 -8.44 -23.54
CA PHE A 809 -50.29 -9.87 -23.20
C PHE A 809 -51.46 -10.36 -22.34
N LEU A 810 -52.48 -9.53 -22.09
CA LEU A 810 -53.68 -9.94 -21.35
C LEU A 810 -54.47 -11.01 -22.12
N ALA A 811 -55.11 -11.92 -21.38
CA ALA A 811 -55.75 -13.12 -21.96
C ALA A 811 -56.85 -12.77 -22.96
N GLU A 812 -57.54 -11.67 -22.71
CA GLU A 812 -58.62 -11.18 -23.54
C GLU A 812 -58.19 -10.74 -24.94
N PHE A 813 -56.96 -10.23 -25.09
CA PHE A 813 -56.45 -9.72 -26.37
C PHE A 813 -55.68 -10.76 -27.19
N THR A 814 -55.26 -11.87 -26.58
CA THR A 814 -54.50 -12.94 -27.24
C THR A 814 -55.31 -14.25 -27.36
N ARG A 815 -56.64 -14.20 -27.28
CA ARG A 815 -57.50 -15.40 -27.26
C ARG A 815 -57.27 -16.26 -28.51
N GLY A 816 -56.96 -17.54 -28.29
CA GLY A 816 -56.73 -18.51 -29.36
C GLY A 816 -55.32 -18.48 -29.99
N SER A 817 -54.45 -17.56 -29.58
CA SER A 817 -53.04 -17.52 -29.99
C SER A 817 -52.15 -18.29 -29.00
N GLN A 818 -51.05 -18.88 -29.50
CA GLN A 818 -49.98 -19.46 -28.68
C GLN A 818 -48.95 -18.41 -28.24
N LEU A 819 -49.17 -17.14 -28.54
CA LEU A 819 -48.25 -16.04 -28.26
C LEU A 819 -47.72 -16.04 -26.83
N ARG A 820 -48.62 -16.12 -25.83
CA ARG A 820 -48.25 -15.97 -24.42
C ARG A 820 -47.35 -17.11 -23.96
N ILE A 821 -47.72 -18.35 -24.29
CA ILE A 821 -46.92 -19.51 -23.93
C ILE A 821 -45.58 -19.50 -24.68
N ASP A 822 -45.55 -19.10 -25.95
CA ASP A 822 -44.32 -19.03 -26.75
C ASP A 822 -43.34 -17.99 -26.20
N ILE A 823 -43.82 -16.80 -25.83
CA ILE A 823 -42.97 -15.77 -25.19
C ILE A 823 -42.39 -16.32 -23.88
N LEU A 824 -43.24 -16.81 -22.97
CA LEU A 824 -42.80 -17.25 -21.65
C LEU A 824 -41.85 -18.46 -21.73
N GLN A 825 -42.12 -19.43 -22.62
CA GLN A 825 -41.23 -20.55 -22.85
C GLN A 825 -39.90 -20.10 -23.46
N THR A 826 -39.89 -19.11 -24.35
CA THR A 826 -38.63 -18.58 -24.91
C THR A 826 -37.83 -17.80 -23.87
N LEU A 827 -38.51 -17.04 -23.01
CA LEU A 827 -37.87 -16.39 -21.85
C LEU A 827 -37.23 -17.44 -20.95
N LEU A 828 -37.95 -18.52 -20.59
CA LEU A 828 -37.42 -19.61 -19.76
C LEU A 828 -36.25 -20.34 -20.41
N LYS A 829 -36.30 -20.61 -21.72
CA LYS A 829 -35.17 -21.19 -22.48
C LYS A 829 -33.92 -20.30 -22.47
N SER A 830 -34.07 -19.01 -22.18
CA SER A 830 -32.98 -18.04 -22.10
C SER A 830 -32.46 -17.83 -20.67
N SER A 831 -32.89 -18.64 -19.69
CA SER A 831 -32.53 -18.50 -18.27
C SER A 831 -31.04 -18.52 -18.01
N ASP A 832 -30.32 -19.39 -18.72
CA ASP A 832 -28.89 -19.62 -18.52
C ASP A 832 -28.05 -18.39 -18.79
N GLN A 833 -28.53 -17.50 -19.67
CA GLN A 833 -27.87 -16.25 -20.03
C GLN A 833 -27.80 -15.28 -18.85
N PHE A 834 -28.67 -15.43 -17.85
CA PHE A 834 -28.68 -14.63 -16.63
C PHE A 834 -27.97 -15.33 -15.46
N THR A 835 -27.96 -16.67 -15.42
CA THR A 835 -27.51 -17.47 -14.27
C THR A 835 -26.13 -18.12 -14.41
N SER A 836 -25.67 -18.45 -15.62
CA SER A 836 -24.69 -19.55 -15.77
C SER A 836 -23.43 -19.21 -16.57
N VAL A 837 -23.48 -18.22 -17.47
CA VAL A 837 -22.50 -18.13 -18.56
C VAL A 837 -21.08 -17.71 -18.14
N SER A 838 -20.85 -16.92 -17.08
CA SER A 838 -19.48 -16.50 -16.68
C SER A 838 -18.84 -17.31 -15.54
N VAL A 839 -19.63 -18.08 -14.79
CA VAL A 839 -19.18 -18.65 -13.51
C VAL A 839 -18.63 -20.06 -13.68
N GLU A 840 -19.17 -20.85 -14.61
CA GLU A 840 -18.74 -22.23 -14.84
C GLU A 840 -17.41 -22.33 -15.58
N ALA A 841 -17.20 -21.51 -16.62
CA ALA A 841 -15.94 -21.46 -17.35
C ALA A 841 -14.77 -21.00 -16.45
N VAL A 842 -15.00 -19.94 -15.64
CA VAL A 842 -14.03 -19.44 -14.66
C VAL A 842 -13.72 -20.48 -13.57
N ARG A 843 -14.73 -21.23 -13.10
CA ARG A 843 -14.52 -22.26 -12.07
C ARG A 843 -13.84 -23.51 -12.60
N ASN A 844 -14.10 -23.90 -13.84
CA ASN A 844 -13.37 -24.98 -14.51
C ASN A 844 -11.89 -24.61 -14.70
N SER A 845 -11.59 -23.37 -15.10
CA SER A 845 -10.20 -22.88 -15.20
C SER A 845 -9.51 -22.71 -13.83
N GLN A 846 -10.26 -22.42 -12.77
CA GLN A 846 -9.73 -22.31 -11.41
C GLN A 846 -9.40 -23.68 -10.77
N ARG A 847 -10.00 -24.76 -11.27
CA ARG A 847 -9.71 -26.14 -10.81
C ARG A 847 -8.50 -26.76 -11.50
N SER A 848 -8.12 -26.31 -12.69
CA SER A 848 -6.97 -26.81 -13.45
C SER A 848 -5.63 -26.18 -13.04
N VAL A 849 -5.57 -25.47 -11.90
CA VAL A 849 -4.38 -24.75 -11.40
C VAL A 849 -3.36 -25.72 -10.77
N ASN A 850 -2.89 -26.66 -11.59
CA ASN A 850 -1.58 -27.29 -11.45
C ASN A 850 -0.69 -27.03 -12.69
N GLU A 851 -1.19 -26.34 -13.73
CA GLU A 851 -0.41 -25.95 -14.89
C GLU A 851 -0.50 -24.44 -15.14
N SER A 852 0.65 -23.88 -15.49
CA SER A 852 1.00 -22.47 -15.76
C SER A 852 -0.02 -21.59 -16.49
N ASN A 853 -0.10 -20.32 -16.07
CA ASN A 853 -0.50 -19.13 -16.85
C ASN A 853 -1.62 -19.32 -17.90
N ILE A 854 -2.81 -19.71 -17.47
CA ILE A 854 -4.01 -19.59 -18.31
C ILE A 854 -4.63 -18.21 -18.06
N SER A 855 -4.77 -17.43 -19.13
CA SER A 855 -5.32 -16.08 -19.07
C SER A 855 -6.80 -16.11 -18.65
N LEU A 856 -7.16 -15.33 -17.63
CA LEU A 856 -8.55 -15.01 -17.25
C LEU A 856 -9.40 -14.58 -18.47
N SER A 857 -8.79 -14.12 -19.56
CA SER A 857 -9.47 -13.77 -20.82
C SER A 857 -10.16 -14.94 -21.52
N GLU A 858 -9.73 -16.19 -21.32
CA GLU A 858 -10.33 -17.36 -21.98
C GLU A 858 -11.58 -17.87 -21.27
N ALA A 859 -11.70 -17.59 -19.96
CA ALA A 859 -12.84 -17.98 -19.14
C ALA A 859 -14.00 -16.95 -19.17
N VAL A 860 -13.76 -15.74 -19.69
CA VAL A 860 -14.78 -14.71 -19.86
C VAL A 860 -15.57 -14.98 -21.13
N VAL A 861 -16.85 -15.28 -20.99
CA VAL A 861 -17.71 -15.40 -22.17
C VAL A 861 -17.82 -14.05 -22.87
N ARG A 862 -17.35 -14.02 -24.11
CA ARG A 862 -17.34 -12.83 -24.94
C ARG A 862 -18.76 -12.36 -25.21
N TRP A 863 -19.00 -11.06 -25.09
CA TRP A 863 -20.28 -10.43 -25.42
C TRP A 863 -20.81 -10.94 -26.77
N ASP A 864 -19.94 -11.12 -27.75
CA ASP A 864 -20.28 -11.49 -29.13
C ASP A 864 -20.94 -12.87 -29.25
N THR A 865 -20.69 -13.80 -28.33
CA THR A 865 -21.25 -15.16 -28.38
C THR A 865 -22.63 -15.27 -27.73
N ILE A 866 -23.03 -14.28 -26.92
CA ILE A 866 -24.33 -14.26 -26.24
C ILE A 866 -25.43 -13.84 -27.23
N LYS A 867 -26.56 -14.56 -27.24
CA LYS A 867 -27.76 -14.25 -28.03
C LYS A 867 -28.93 -13.93 -27.11
N PRO A 868 -28.95 -12.73 -26.49
CA PRO A 868 -30.00 -12.40 -25.53
C PRO A 868 -31.37 -12.44 -26.20
N PHE A 869 -32.34 -13.13 -25.59
CA PHE A 869 -33.75 -12.87 -25.79
C PHE A 869 -34.41 -12.69 -24.43
N THR A 870 -34.75 -11.45 -24.10
CA THR A 870 -35.53 -11.13 -22.90
C THR A 870 -36.43 -9.93 -23.14
N VAL A 871 -37.18 -9.52 -22.12
CA VAL A 871 -38.04 -8.34 -22.13
C VAL A 871 -37.77 -7.49 -20.89
N VAL A 872 -37.72 -6.18 -21.07
CA VAL A 872 -37.77 -5.21 -19.98
C VAL A 872 -39.10 -4.49 -20.05
N PHE A 873 -39.85 -4.48 -18.95
CA PHE A 873 -41.10 -3.73 -18.88
C PHE A 873 -40.82 -2.32 -18.38
N THR A 874 -41.35 -1.31 -19.09
CA THR A 874 -41.26 0.08 -18.66
C THR A 874 -42.06 0.32 -17.38
N ASP A 875 -41.93 1.52 -16.84
CA ASP A 875 -42.72 2.03 -15.72
C ASP A 875 -44.25 2.07 -15.96
N THR A 876 -44.66 1.90 -17.22
CA THR A 876 -46.04 1.81 -17.71
C THR A 876 -46.36 0.42 -18.27
N ASP A 877 -45.55 -0.59 -17.92
CA ASP A 877 -45.69 -1.99 -18.31
C ASP A 877 -45.66 -2.24 -19.84
N VAL A 878 -45.04 -1.33 -20.62
CA VAL A 878 -44.82 -1.51 -22.06
C VAL A 878 -43.58 -2.39 -22.26
N PRO A 879 -43.63 -3.41 -23.13
CA PRO A 879 -42.52 -4.32 -23.32
C PRO A 879 -41.44 -3.71 -24.23
N LEU A 880 -40.20 -3.70 -23.74
CA LEU A 880 -38.99 -3.44 -24.51
C LEU A 880 -38.25 -4.76 -24.69
N PHE A 881 -38.34 -5.32 -25.89
CA PHE A 881 -37.64 -6.56 -26.21
C PHE A 881 -36.14 -6.34 -26.34
N VAL A 882 -35.37 -7.28 -25.80
CA VAL A 882 -33.91 -7.28 -25.79
C VAL A 882 -33.44 -8.43 -26.66
N TYR A 883 -32.90 -8.11 -27.82
CA TYR A 883 -32.30 -9.07 -28.75
C TYR A 883 -31.22 -8.43 -29.61
N LYS A 884 -30.30 -9.24 -30.14
CA LYS A 884 -29.27 -8.74 -31.08
C LYS A 884 -29.78 -8.73 -32.52
N LYS A 885 -30.38 -9.84 -32.96
CA LYS A 885 -30.95 -9.96 -34.30
C LYS A 885 -32.41 -10.37 -34.20
N VAL A 886 -33.25 -9.88 -35.13
CA VAL A 886 -34.67 -10.26 -35.19
C VAL A 886 -34.86 -11.77 -35.37
N GLN A 887 -33.86 -12.46 -35.92
CA GLN A 887 -33.82 -13.93 -36.05
C GLN A 887 -33.79 -14.65 -34.69
N ASP A 888 -33.35 -13.98 -33.63
CA ASP A 888 -33.29 -14.51 -32.26
C ASP A 888 -34.65 -14.38 -31.52
N VAL A 889 -35.66 -13.78 -32.16
CA VAL A 889 -37.00 -13.53 -31.61
C VAL A 889 -37.97 -14.66 -32.01
N PRO A 890 -38.91 -15.10 -31.14
CA PRO A 890 -39.91 -16.11 -31.48
C PRO A 890 -40.73 -15.76 -32.73
N ARG A 891 -40.91 -16.72 -33.63
CA ARG A 891 -41.65 -16.51 -34.89
C ARG A 891 -43.11 -16.10 -34.67
N SER A 892 -43.77 -16.67 -33.67
CA SER A 892 -45.14 -16.31 -33.29
C SER A 892 -45.22 -14.85 -32.84
N LEU A 893 -44.23 -14.37 -32.08
CA LEU A 893 -44.14 -12.98 -31.66
C LEU A 893 -43.99 -12.03 -32.86
N VAL A 894 -43.13 -12.38 -33.81
CA VAL A 894 -42.95 -11.60 -35.05
C VAL A 894 -44.26 -11.56 -35.85
N ALA A 895 -44.89 -12.72 -36.07
CA ALA A 895 -46.13 -12.82 -36.83
C ALA A 895 -47.29 -12.04 -36.19
N GLU A 896 -47.44 -12.12 -34.87
CA GLU A 896 -48.50 -11.43 -34.15
C GLU A 896 -48.32 -9.91 -34.19
N PHE A 897 -47.10 -9.40 -33.99
CA PHE A 897 -46.84 -7.97 -34.07
C PHE A 897 -46.92 -7.42 -35.51
N GLU A 898 -46.57 -8.22 -36.52
CA GLU A 898 -46.85 -7.86 -37.91
C GLU A 898 -48.35 -7.80 -38.22
N SER A 899 -49.13 -8.72 -37.66
CA SER A 899 -50.60 -8.70 -37.74
C SER A 899 -51.18 -7.47 -37.05
N TYR A 900 -50.74 -7.19 -35.81
CA TYR A 900 -51.14 -6.02 -35.03
C TYR A 900 -50.82 -4.71 -35.77
N LYS A 901 -49.63 -4.62 -36.38
CA LYS A 901 -49.21 -3.46 -37.19
C LYS A 901 -50.12 -3.27 -38.41
N ARG A 902 -50.50 -4.35 -39.08
CA ARG A 902 -51.44 -4.31 -40.22
C ARG A 902 -52.84 -3.85 -39.80
N ILE A 903 -53.30 -4.26 -38.62
CA ILE A 903 -54.66 -3.96 -38.14
C ILE A 903 -54.75 -2.54 -37.56
N THR A 904 -53.78 -2.12 -36.76
CA THR A 904 -53.84 -0.85 -36.01
C THR A 904 -53.25 0.34 -36.75
N GLY A 905 -52.48 0.10 -37.82
CA GLY A 905 -51.74 1.16 -38.52
C GLY A 905 -50.63 1.80 -37.66
N SER A 906 -50.35 1.27 -36.46
CA SER A 906 -49.37 1.83 -35.54
C SER A 906 -47.95 1.75 -36.13
N THR A 907 -47.26 2.88 -36.16
CA THR A 907 -45.85 2.98 -36.57
C THR A 907 -44.88 2.65 -35.44
N ASP A 908 -45.36 2.50 -34.21
CA ASP A 908 -44.52 2.25 -33.04
C ASP A 908 -44.08 0.78 -33.01
N LEU A 909 -42.86 0.53 -33.50
CA LEU A 909 -42.29 -0.82 -33.62
C LEU A 909 -41.88 -1.34 -32.22
N LEU A 910 -42.69 -2.26 -31.70
CA LEU A 910 -42.37 -3.05 -30.49
C LEU A 910 -41.17 -3.97 -30.72
N LEU A 911 -40.96 -4.43 -31.96
CA LEU A 911 -39.77 -5.14 -32.44
C LEU A 911 -39.00 -4.27 -33.46
N PRO A 912 -38.24 -3.26 -33.02
CA PRO A 912 -37.50 -2.39 -33.95
C PRO A 912 -36.30 -3.12 -34.57
N ASN A 913 -35.96 -2.77 -35.81
CA ASN A 913 -34.63 -3.09 -36.33
C ASN A 913 -33.62 -2.17 -35.64
N PHE A 914 -32.86 -2.68 -34.67
CA PHE A 914 -31.91 -1.87 -33.91
C PHE A 914 -30.83 -1.22 -34.77
N ASP A 915 -30.44 -1.85 -35.88
CA ASP A 915 -29.45 -1.28 -36.81
C ASP A 915 -29.97 -0.05 -37.57
N ALA A 916 -31.30 0.17 -37.56
CA ALA A 916 -31.94 1.31 -38.21
C ALA A 916 -32.28 2.45 -37.23
N LEU A 917 -32.05 2.29 -35.92
CA LEU A 917 -32.35 3.32 -34.94
C LEU A 917 -31.19 4.31 -34.78
N THR A 918 -31.55 5.59 -34.66
CA THR A 918 -30.60 6.68 -34.36
C THR A 918 -30.28 6.77 -32.87
N HIS A 919 -29.20 7.49 -32.54
CA HIS A 919 -28.82 7.81 -31.16
C HIS A 919 -30.00 8.33 -30.32
N VAL A 920 -30.71 9.33 -30.86
CA VAL A 920 -31.84 9.98 -30.18
C VAL A 920 -32.98 8.99 -29.96
N GLN A 921 -33.28 8.12 -30.92
CA GLN A 921 -34.31 7.10 -30.77
C GLN A 921 -33.96 6.06 -29.70
N PHE A 922 -32.69 5.66 -29.57
CA PHE A 922 -32.23 4.84 -28.46
C PHE A 922 -32.40 5.56 -27.12
N PHE A 923 -32.02 6.84 -27.05
CA PHE A 923 -32.16 7.66 -25.85
C PHE A 923 -33.63 7.75 -25.39
N LEU A 924 -34.54 8.07 -26.31
CA LEU A 924 -35.98 8.16 -26.02
C LEU A 924 -36.53 6.84 -25.49
N LYS A 925 -36.10 5.69 -26.03
CA LYS A 925 -36.52 4.38 -25.51
C LYS A 925 -35.97 4.09 -24.11
N LEU A 926 -34.74 4.49 -23.79
CA LEU A 926 -34.18 4.32 -22.44
C LEU A 926 -34.85 5.21 -21.39
N VAL A 927 -35.23 6.43 -21.76
CA VAL A 927 -35.93 7.36 -20.87
C VAL A 927 -37.27 6.80 -20.38
N LYS A 928 -37.96 5.98 -21.20
CA LYS A 928 -39.21 5.29 -20.81
C LYS A 928 -39.05 4.35 -19.60
N LEU A 929 -37.82 4.01 -19.20
CA LEU A 929 -37.52 3.23 -18.00
C LEU A 929 -37.57 4.05 -16.70
N SER A 930 -37.78 5.37 -16.77
CA SER A 930 -37.69 6.24 -15.59
C SER A 930 -38.83 7.27 -15.53
N LYS A 931 -39.67 7.19 -14.49
CA LYS A 931 -40.71 8.21 -14.19
C LYS A 931 -40.18 9.61 -13.86
N LYS A 932 -38.86 9.85 -13.81
CA LYS A 932 -38.34 11.16 -13.40
C LYS A 932 -38.60 12.25 -14.43
N TYR A 933 -38.69 11.88 -15.70
CA TYR A 933 -38.93 12.82 -16.80
C TYR A 933 -40.40 13.23 -16.94
N ASP A 934 -41.31 12.41 -16.41
CA ASP A 934 -42.75 12.67 -16.41
C ASP A 934 -43.24 13.36 -15.13
N ASN A 935 -42.39 13.45 -14.10
CA ASN A 935 -42.77 13.99 -12.80
C ASN A 935 -41.98 15.25 -12.41
N LYS A 936 -40.65 15.28 -12.58
CA LYS A 936 -39.84 16.41 -12.06
C LYS A 936 -39.77 17.56 -13.07
N PRO A 937 -39.82 18.83 -12.62
CA PRO A 937 -39.53 19.99 -13.48
C PRO A 937 -38.13 19.89 -14.12
N ILE A 938 -38.02 20.22 -15.40
CA ILE A 938 -36.77 20.12 -16.17
C ILE A 938 -36.46 21.45 -16.85
N CYS A 939 -35.21 21.92 -16.70
CA CYS A 939 -34.76 23.09 -17.44
C CYS A 939 -34.66 22.81 -18.95
N LYS A 940 -35.32 23.61 -19.77
CA LYS A 940 -35.28 23.54 -21.25
C LYS A 940 -33.87 23.75 -21.83
N ASN A 941 -32.97 24.41 -21.10
CA ASN A 941 -31.65 24.82 -21.57
C ASN A 941 -30.51 23.92 -21.05
N CYS A 942 -30.42 23.73 -19.73
CA CYS A 942 -29.36 22.90 -19.12
C CYS A 942 -29.79 21.45 -18.85
N PHE A 943 -31.09 21.14 -18.96
CA PHE A 943 -31.66 19.82 -18.71
C PHE A 943 -31.49 19.30 -17.28
N HIS A 944 -31.18 20.20 -16.33
CA HIS A 944 -31.16 19.89 -14.90
C HIS A 944 -32.59 19.68 -14.40
N GLN A 945 -32.77 18.71 -13.51
CA GLN A 945 -34.06 18.38 -12.91
C GLN A 945 -34.16 18.97 -11.50
N TYR A 946 -35.33 19.51 -11.16
CA TYR A 946 -35.56 20.17 -9.88
C TYR A 946 -36.69 19.50 -9.10
N GLU A 947 -36.87 19.88 -7.83
CA GLU A 947 -38.08 19.54 -7.09
C GLU A 947 -39.26 20.39 -7.54
N HIS A 948 -40.49 19.91 -7.29
CA HIS A 948 -41.73 20.57 -7.72
C HIS A 948 -41.90 22.00 -7.19
N THR A 949 -41.23 22.34 -6.09
CA THR A 949 -41.28 23.64 -5.42
C THR A 949 -40.41 24.71 -6.10
N VAL A 950 -39.53 24.31 -7.01
CA VAL A 950 -38.61 25.23 -7.69
C VAL A 950 -39.27 25.77 -8.95
N GLU A 951 -39.45 27.09 -9.01
CA GLU A 951 -40.08 27.77 -10.15
C GLU A 951 -39.08 28.24 -11.22
N GLN A 952 -37.79 28.32 -10.90
CA GLN A 952 -36.74 28.82 -11.80
C GLN A 952 -35.46 27.99 -11.76
N CYS A 953 -34.80 27.87 -12.91
CA CYS A 953 -33.52 27.17 -13.01
C CYS A 953 -32.40 27.99 -12.36
N THR A 954 -31.82 27.50 -11.27
CA THR A 954 -30.72 28.15 -10.54
C THR A 954 -29.38 28.13 -11.31
N GLU A 955 -29.22 27.24 -12.29
CA GLU A 955 -28.00 27.18 -13.12
C GLU A 955 -28.05 28.15 -14.31
N CYS A 956 -29.25 28.41 -14.85
CA CYS A 956 -29.40 29.26 -16.04
C CYS A 956 -29.82 30.70 -15.71
N ASN A 957 -30.32 30.98 -14.50
CA ASN A 957 -30.79 32.30 -14.05
C ASN A 957 -31.74 33.01 -15.04
N THR A 958 -32.55 32.23 -15.76
CA THR A 958 -33.49 32.72 -16.78
C THR A 958 -34.94 32.47 -16.34
N PRO A 959 -35.82 33.50 -16.31
CA PRO A 959 -37.25 33.33 -16.07
C PRO A 959 -37.88 32.36 -17.10
N ASP A 960 -38.89 31.59 -16.70
CA ASP A 960 -39.70 30.70 -17.57
C ASP A 960 -38.97 29.55 -18.28
N THR A 961 -37.88 29.03 -17.69
CA THR A 961 -37.09 27.94 -18.31
C THR A 961 -37.39 26.53 -17.80
N LEU A 962 -38.15 26.36 -16.70
CA LEU A 962 -38.52 25.04 -16.22
C LEU A 962 -39.81 24.55 -16.90
N LEU A 963 -39.72 23.44 -17.62
CA LEU A 963 -40.88 22.70 -18.06
C LEU A 963 -41.37 21.84 -16.88
N HIS A 964 -42.60 22.07 -16.42
CA HIS A 964 -43.26 21.21 -15.45
C HIS A 964 -44.06 20.12 -16.21
N PRO A 965 -43.61 18.85 -16.20
CA PRO A 965 -44.22 17.80 -17.03
C PRO A 965 -45.73 17.64 -16.83
N VAL A 966 -46.20 17.81 -15.59
CA VAL A 966 -47.62 17.70 -15.20
C VAL A 966 -48.51 18.77 -15.86
N LYS A 967 -47.93 19.91 -16.26
CA LYS A 967 -48.66 21.04 -16.90
C LYS A 967 -48.31 21.19 -18.39
N ALA A 968 -47.33 20.44 -18.88
CA ALA A 968 -46.82 20.53 -20.24
C ALA A 968 -47.64 19.65 -21.20
N LYS A 969 -47.65 20.00 -22.49
CA LYS A 969 -48.15 19.07 -23.51
C LYS A 969 -47.12 17.96 -23.69
N SER A 970 -47.57 16.74 -24.00
CA SER A 970 -46.68 15.59 -24.28
C SER A 970 -45.61 15.91 -25.32
N GLN A 971 -45.98 16.68 -26.35
CA GLN A 971 -45.07 17.13 -27.42
C GLN A 971 -43.90 18.00 -26.90
N ASP A 972 -44.13 18.81 -25.87
CA ASP A 972 -43.11 19.68 -25.29
C ASP A 972 -42.05 18.86 -24.54
N ILE A 973 -42.49 17.80 -23.84
CA ILE A 973 -41.60 16.87 -23.15
C ILE A 973 -40.77 16.07 -24.16
N GLU A 974 -41.41 15.54 -25.19
CA GLU A 974 -40.73 14.77 -26.25
C GLU A 974 -39.66 15.63 -26.95
N THR A 975 -39.97 16.88 -27.26
CA THR A 975 -39.01 17.82 -27.88
C THR A 975 -37.80 18.08 -26.97
N ILE A 976 -38.01 18.23 -25.66
CA ILE A 976 -36.89 18.39 -24.69
C ILE A 976 -36.05 17.12 -24.64
N LEU A 977 -36.68 15.95 -24.58
CA LEU A 977 -35.96 14.68 -24.53
C LEU A 977 -35.17 14.42 -25.81
N GLU A 978 -35.69 14.80 -26.98
CA GLU A 978 -34.93 14.77 -28.23
C GLU A 978 -33.70 15.68 -28.18
N ASN A 979 -33.87 16.92 -27.70
CA ASN A 979 -32.75 17.86 -27.57
C ASN A 979 -31.71 17.39 -26.56
N MET A 980 -32.14 16.75 -25.46
CA MET A 980 -31.26 16.08 -24.51
C MET A 980 -30.47 14.96 -25.18
N GLY A 981 -31.14 14.11 -25.96
CA GLY A 981 -30.51 13.05 -26.75
C GLY A 981 -29.45 13.61 -27.71
N ARG A 982 -29.77 14.65 -28.49
CA ARG A 982 -28.82 15.29 -29.42
C ARG A 982 -27.61 15.88 -28.69
N LYS A 983 -27.82 16.51 -27.53
CA LYS A 983 -26.70 17.05 -26.71
C LYS A 983 -25.85 15.94 -26.11
N LEU A 984 -26.47 14.83 -25.71
CA LEU A 984 -25.76 13.67 -25.18
C LEU A 984 -24.87 13.01 -26.24
N GLU A 985 -25.33 12.96 -27.50
CA GLU A 985 -24.61 12.35 -28.63
C GLU A 985 -23.17 12.87 -28.76
N ALA A 986 -22.97 14.17 -28.52
CA ALA A 986 -21.64 14.80 -28.53
C ALA A 986 -20.67 14.26 -27.47
N THR A 987 -21.17 13.63 -26.41
CA THR A 987 -20.39 13.11 -25.28
C THR A 987 -20.34 11.59 -25.21
N TYR A 988 -21.40 10.92 -25.69
CA TYR A 988 -21.53 9.48 -25.72
C TYR A 988 -22.54 9.03 -26.77
N VAL A 989 -22.13 8.13 -27.67
CA VAL A 989 -23.00 7.58 -28.71
C VAL A 989 -23.63 6.26 -28.25
N LEU A 990 -24.94 6.27 -28.05
CA LEU A 990 -25.78 5.06 -27.93
C LEU A 990 -25.80 4.30 -29.26
N THR A 991 -25.25 3.09 -29.22
CA THR A 991 -25.30 2.08 -30.29
C THR A 991 -26.28 0.96 -29.90
N PRO A 992 -26.69 0.08 -30.83
CA PRO A 992 -27.48 -1.12 -30.51
C PRO A 992 -26.90 -1.91 -29.33
N ASP A 993 -25.59 -2.15 -29.34
CA ASP A 993 -24.90 -2.89 -28.27
C ASP A 993 -24.97 -2.17 -26.92
N ASN A 994 -24.71 -0.86 -26.88
CA ASN A 994 -24.76 -0.09 -25.64
C ASN A 994 -26.17 -0.05 -25.06
N TYR A 995 -27.19 0.07 -25.92
CA TYR A 995 -28.60 0.02 -25.55
C TYR A 995 -28.98 -1.33 -24.93
N ILE A 996 -28.67 -2.44 -25.60
CA ILE A 996 -28.95 -3.80 -25.11
C ILE A 996 -28.25 -4.05 -23.76
N LYS A 997 -26.97 -3.67 -23.63
CA LYS A 997 -26.22 -3.79 -22.37
C LYS A 997 -26.89 -3.01 -21.23
N MET A 998 -27.37 -1.79 -21.49
CA MET A 998 -28.09 -0.99 -20.49
C MET A 998 -29.41 -1.63 -20.07
N LEU A 999 -30.16 -2.23 -21.00
CA LEU A 999 -31.39 -2.96 -20.67
C LEU A 999 -31.13 -4.19 -19.79
N LEU A 1000 -30.06 -4.94 -20.06
CA LEU A 1000 -29.68 -6.10 -19.24
C LEU A 1000 -29.22 -5.67 -17.83
N ILE A 1001 -28.47 -4.56 -17.73
CA ILE A 1001 -28.09 -3.97 -16.43
C ILE A 1001 -29.34 -3.52 -15.67
N TYR A 1002 -30.28 -2.85 -16.35
CA TYR A 1002 -31.55 -2.41 -15.76
C TYR A 1002 -32.34 -3.58 -15.19
N LEU A 1003 -32.51 -4.65 -15.95
CA LEU A 1003 -33.24 -5.84 -15.49
C LEU A 1003 -32.61 -6.43 -14.22
N ARG A 1004 -31.28 -6.53 -14.14
CA ARG A 1004 -30.58 -7.00 -12.93
C ARG A 1004 -30.82 -6.08 -11.73
N VAL A 1005 -30.68 -4.77 -11.91
CA VAL A 1005 -30.91 -3.78 -10.84
C VAL A 1005 -32.36 -3.81 -10.36
N GLN A 1006 -33.33 -3.83 -11.28
CA GLN A 1006 -34.76 -3.90 -10.96
C GLN A 1006 -35.11 -5.19 -10.21
N SER A 1007 -34.38 -6.28 -10.47
CA SER A 1007 -34.56 -7.57 -9.81
C SER A 1007 -33.77 -7.70 -8.50
N GLY A 1008 -33.07 -6.66 -8.03
CA GLY A 1008 -32.27 -6.73 -6.81
C GLY A 1008 -31.02 -7.62 -6.93
N VAL A 1009 -30.62 -7.98 -8.15
CA VAL A 1009 -29.46 -8.85 -8.42
C VAL A 1009 -28.18 -8.01 -8.51
N PRO A 1010 -27.08 -8.42 -7.84
CA PRO A 1010 -25.80 -7.73 -7.95
C PRO A 1010 -25.30 -7.62 -9.40
N VAL A 1011 -24.76 -6.44 -9.75
CA VAL A 1011 -24.20 -6.16 -11.07
C VAL A 1011 -22.69 -5.97 -10.96
N LEU A 1012 -21.95 -6.96 -11.47
CA LEU A 1012 -20.51 -6.88 -11.68
C LEU A 1012 -20.23 -6.82 -13.19
N ILE A 1013 -19.52 -5.78 -13.62
CA ILE A 1013 -19.14 -5.59 -15.03
C ILE A 1013 -17.61 -5.65 -15.11
N MET A 1014 -17.10 -6.64 -15.83
CA MET A 1014 -15.67 -6.78 -16.13
C MET A 1014 -15.41 -6.33 -17.56
N GLY A 1015 -14.36 -5.55 -17.78
CA GLY A 1015 -13.85 -5.22 -19.11
C GLY A 1015 -12.52 -4.49 -19.02
N GLU A 1016 -11.80 -4.45 -20.14
CA GLU A 1016 -10.47 -3.83 -20.23
C GLU A 1016 -10.52 -2.34 -19.89
N THR A 1017 -9.43 -1.82 -19.33
CA THR A 1017 -9.30 -0.46 -18.78
C THR A 1017 -9.56 0.59 -19.87
N GLY A 1018 -10.82 1.02 -20.00
CA GLY A 1018 -11.26 1.99 -20.98
C GLY A 1018 -12.32 2.92 -20.39
N LYS A 1019 -12.31 4.20 -20.82
CA LYS A 1019 -13.28 5.24 -20.44
C LYS A 1019 -14.76 4.82 -20.68
N ILE A 1020 -15.01 3.73 -21.40
CA ILE A 1020 -16.33 3.26 -21.86
C ILE A 1020 -17.18 2.72 -20.71
N ILE A 1021 -16.65 1.87 -19.82
CA ILE A 1021 -17.44 1.26 -18.72
C ILE A 1021 -17.90 2.35 -17.72
N LEU A 1022 -17.00 3.26 -17.37
CA LEU A 1022 -17.29 4.36 -16.45
C LEU A 1022 -18.33 5.34 -17.04
N ARG A 1023 -18.22 5.63 -18.34
CA ARG A 1023 -19.21 6.46 -19.07
C ARG A 1023 -20.57 5.77 -19.19
N LEU A 1024 -20.60 4.47 -19.49
CA LEU A 1024 -21.84 3.68 -19.57
C LEU A 1024 -22.55 3.63 -18.21
N ARG A 1025 -21.82 3.43 -17.10
CA ARG A 1025 -22.38 3.46 -15.74
C ARG A 1025 -22.93 4.84 -15.37
N ARG A 1026 -22.17 5.92 -15.64
CA ARG A 1026 -22.63 7.29 -15.37
C ARG A 1026 -23.88 7.64 -16.19
N LEU A 1027 -23.89 7.25 -17.46
CA LEU A 1027 -25.03 7.49 -18.33
C LEU A 1027 -26.26 6.69 -17.88
N PHE A 1028 -26.08 5.41 -17.56
CA PHE A 1028 -27.14 4.56 -17.02
C PHE A 1028 -27.76 5.13 -15.74
N ALA A 1029 -26.93 5.56 -14.78
CA ALA A 1029 -27.42 6.20 -13.56
C ALA A 1029 -28.16 7.51 -13.86
N LYS A 1030 -27.60 8.35 -14.75
CA LYS A 1030 -28.20 9.64 -15.12
C LYS A 1030 -29.50 9.51 -15.92
N VAL A 1031 -29.71 8.42 -16.65
CA VAL A 1031 -30.87 8.25 -17.55
C VAL A 1031 -31.92 7.32 -16.95
N CYS A 1032 -31.54 6.14 -16.47
CA CYS A 1032 -32.49 5.09 -16.10
C CYS A 1032 -32.82 5.04 -14.59
N LEU A 1033 -31.88 5.43 -13.72
CA LEU A 1033 -32.10 5.40 -12.26
C LEU A 1033 -32.74 6.70 -11.75
N LYS A 1034 -33.58 6.58 -10.72
CA LYS A 1034 -34.31 7.70 -10.09
C LYS A 1034 -33.39 8.59 -9.26
#